data_AF-A0AA36MT16-F1
#
_entry.id   AF-A0AA36MT16-F1
#
_cell.length_a   1.000
_cell.length_b   1.000
_cell.length_c   1.000
_cell.angle_alpha   90.00
_cell.angle_beta   90.00
_cell.angle_gamma   90.00
#
_symmetry.space_group_name_H-M   'P 1'
#
loop_
_entity.id
_entity.type
_entity.pdbx_description
1 polymer ?
#
loop_
_entity_poly.entity_id
_entity_poly.type
_entity_poly.pdbx_seq_one_letter_code
_entity_poly.pdbx_strand_id
1 'polypeptide(L)'
;MGDCQTKEQVTERLEAEEEQLKRDFELSLEALKECDQLTRVPHLLIEIRSLGFVEIQGKDTGGIYQKLDSWLKQHWRATEKTQDLILKCAEEQTCGCCGFAPEFAVGTLEPHHALCDKSYTLGEMSADGKVLSNHTYKNRGSEGENNMGKLTMQLAQFLTNECGWTLQVCDSGNLGWQGEIREQQMKFKAPHPLNLIAPLVMIELRQVGYIEINGQDQDGIYGKLGNFCRTMWQATQTQADRDYCDLKFKTSAFKGRGSEGENNMGQRTMELVDFMVKQCQWTMVTCNTGNFGRRGDKREQQLIFRNDEFVQHGVDHIMIELRTAGYIEINGLHDAKDLQPELINFMVQQWRCKEYTKYMWESSENFCDLKYTAPDGLFTREGLTNNLGKRTIELADFLAQHGWALLLCNGGSVTPNPSHSPNNIIREQQVKFTRTTPEKAKAPLLMIELRTVPYSDGPPAWYGYIEICGKDTNGVHGHLDRFITHYMHGNCIGRGNVGHCDVMYSTTKFRKKPSSNNENGRYGGYMNGESNIGKWTMRLCDFMVDHLGEWDLIVCNSDNLDRSFQHGSGDNKYFNSVTAREMQLVFRHKAGGRGVFMSASNVEPLGRPPLQPPPYWKDAGCKDGTVGHKLVPGTPEELTWMQEILDGTFKNKVTRDRKDGQPLADRFVAVQCVRSEHPGLWDRFAERRGLVAEAGRSSSDFVEPKTMAAAPGLARRCVHASVGNPANQAYLLHGTNPTSAVAILQNSFTVDFAGKSAGTMFGPGVYLAESSTKADEYARDDAGGEYDGLYALLVCKAVLGRSYVTEKAGDFRDQVLSGECGHVLGDREKAVGTFREFIFFHEASIYPEYAVFYRREKDGKVMARPERELAPTMMEMEDVEA
;
A
#
# COMPACT_ATOMS: atom_id res chain seq x y z
N MET A 1 -52.08 19.47 -4.34
CA MET A 1 -51.45 20.47 -5.20
C MET A 1 -50.29 21.02 -4.40
N GLY A 2 -49.07 20.61 -4.70
CA GLY A 2 -47.88 21.20 -4.08
C GLY A 2 -47.59 22.54 -4.74
N ASP A 3 -47.14 23.52 -3.97
CA ASP A 3 -46.76 24.83 -4.49
C ASP A 3 -45.73 24.69 -5.61
N CYS A 4 -46.10 25.17 -6.80
CA CYS A 4 -45.26 25.15 -7.98
C CYS A 4 -44.15 26.21 -7.81
N GLN A 5 -42.87 25.80 -7.73
CA GLN A 5 -41.76 26.74 -7.59
C GLN A 5 -41.54 27.53 -8.89
N THR A 6 -41.35 28.84 -8.77
CA THR A 6 -40.97 29.72 -9.87
C THR A 6 -39.50 29.53 -10.27
N LYS A 7 -39.12 29.89 -11.49
CA LYS A 7 -37.73 29.84 -11.97
C LYS A 7 -36.80 30.66 -11.08
N GLU A 8 -37.25 31.84 -10.67
CA GLU A 8 -36.52 32.76 -9.78
C GLU A 8 -36.23 32.09 -8.43
N GLN A 9 -37.24 31.50 -7.78
CA GLN A 9 -37.06 30.79 -6.50
C GLN A 9 -36.07 29.62 -6.60
N VAL A 10 -36.11 28.85 -7.69
CA VAL A 10 -35.18 27.73 -7.89
C VAL A 10 -33.76 28.24 -8.18
N THR A 11 -33.64 29.29 -8.98
CA THR A 11 -32.36 29.90 -9.33
C THR A 11 -31.69 30.53 -8.11
N GLU A 12 -32.43 31.31 -7.31
CA GLU A 12 -31.93 31.90 -6.06
C GLU A 12 -31.47 30.82 -5.07
N ARG A 13 -32.22 29.71 -4.94
CA ARG A 13 -31.79 28.58 -4.12
C ARG A 13 -30.47 27.98 -4.62
N LEU A 14 -30.35 27.74 -5.92
CA LEU A 14 -29.14 27.17 -6.51
C LEU A 14 -27.94 28.09 -6.38
N GLU A 15 -28.12 29.40 -6.54
CA GLU A 15 -27.08 30.39 -6.29
C GLU A 15 -26.65 30.40 -4.81
N ALA A 16 -27.59 30.28 -3.87
CA ALA A 16 -27.27 30.17 -2.45
C ALA A 16 -26.53 28.85 -2.11
N GLU A 17 -26.93 27.73 -2.72
CA GLU A 17 -26.23 26.44 -2.60
C GLU A 17 -24.82 26.52 -3.18
N GLU A 18 -24.65 27.17 -4.33
CA GLU A 18 -23.35 27.40 -4.98
C GLU A 18 -22.41 28.24 -4.10
N GLU A 19 -22.91 29.33 -3.51
CA GLU A 19 -22.15 30.14 -2.56
C GLU A 19 -21.80 29.36 -1.29
N GLN A 20 -22.67 28.48 -0.83
CA GLN A 20 -22.37 27.58 0.28
C GLN A 20 -21.28 26.58 -0.10
N LEU A 21 -21.32 26.01 -1.31
CA LEU A 21 -20.29 25.10 -1.81
C LEU A 21 -18.91 25.76 -1.89
N LYS A 22 -18.84 27.03 -2.29
CA LYS A 22 -17.58 27.80 -2.30
C LYS A 22 -17.01 27.96 -0.89
N ARG A 23 -17.84 28.38 0.08
CA ARG A 23 -17.43 28.50 1.49
C ARG A 23 -16.96 27.16 2.06
N ASP A 24 -17.71 26.09 1.80
CA ASP A 24 -17.36 24.75 2.28
C ASP A 24 -16.08 24.22 1.63
N PHE A 25 -15.82 24.58 0.37
CA PHE A 25 -14.58 24.28 -0.33
C PHE A 25 -13.39 24.99 0.30
N GLU A 26 -13.48 26.29 0.57
CA GLU A 26 -12.39 27.06 1.21
C GLU A 26 -12.03 26.48 2.58
N LEU A 27 -13.03 26.18 3.42
CA LEU A 27 -12.83 25.54 4.72
C LEU A 27 -12.20 24.14 4.58
N SER A 28 -12.63 23.38 3.57
CA SER A 28 -12.06 22.04 3.33
C SER A 28 -10.63 22.13 2.82
N LEU A 29 -10.30 23.15 2.01
CA LEU A 29 -8.95 23.36 1.50
C LEU A 29 -7.97 23.70 2.64
N GLU A 30 -8.38 24.55 3.58
CA GLU A 30 -7.59 24.87 4.78
C GLU A 30 -7.39 23.63 5.66
N ALA A 31 -8.47 22.91 5.96
CA ALA A 31 -8.43 21.66 6.74
C ALA A 31 -7.51 20.60 6.11
N LEU A 32 -7.58 20.40 4.78
CA LEU A 32 -6.72 19.47 4.07
C LEU A 32 -5.26 19.92 4.07
N LYS A 33 -4.99 21.22 3.92
CA LYS A 33 -3.65 21.78 3.98
C LYS A 33 -3.01 21.56 5.35
N GLU A 34 -3.77 21.75 6.42
CA GLU A 34 -3.30 21.47 7.78
C GLU A 34 -3.02 19.98 7.98
N CYS A 35 -3.94 19.10 7.57
CA CYS A 35 -3.72 17.64 7.59
C CYS A 35 -2.45 17.21 6.83
N ASP A 36 -2.26 17.76 5.64
CA ASP A 36 -1.12 17.44 4.77
C ASP A 36 0.21 17.94 5.37
N GLN A 37 0.20 19.02 6.16
CA GLN A 37 1.36 19.54 6.89
C GLN A 37 1.70 18.72 8.15
N LEU A 38 0.70 18.14 8.80
CA LEU A 38 0.87 17.29 9.99
C LEU A 38 1.47 15.92 9.67
N THR A 39 1.44 15.53 8.40
CA THR A 39 1.86 14.21 7.92
C THR A 39 3.03 14.36 6.96
N ARG A 40 3.98 13.44 7.05
CA ARG A 40 5.14 13.26 6.18
C ARG A 40 4.90 12.09 5.23
N VAL A 41 4.51 10.90 5.69
CA VAL A 41 4.35 9.69 4.87
C VAL A 41 2.92 9.60 4.29
N PRO A 42 2.70 9.93 3.00
CA PRO A 42 1.38 9.84 2.37
C PRO A 42 0.94 8.41 2.06
N HIS A 43 -0.36 8.27 1.89
CA HIS A 43 -0.98 7.27 1.06
C HIS A 43 -1.58 7.92 -0.18
N LEU A 44 -1.68 7.12 -1.24
CA LEU A 44 -2.33 7.48 -2.49
C LEU A 44 -3.37 6.41 -2.81
N LEU A 45 -4.59 6.81 -3.12
CA LEU A 45 -5.64 5.94 -3.63
C LEU A 45 -5.89 6.34 -5.08
N ILE A 46 -5.82 5.37 -5.98
CA ILE A 46 -6.21 5.56 -7.38
C ILE A 46 -7.37 4.64 -7.69
N GLU A 47 -8.42 5.23 -8.25
CA GLU A 47 -9.63 4.52 -8.60
C GLU A 47 -9.82 4.58 -10.12
N ILE A 48 -10.06 3.44 -10.73
CA ILE A 48 -10.36 3.34 -12.16
C ILE A 48 -11.75 2.70 -12.30
N ARG A 49 -12.61 3.33 -13.10
CA ARG A 49 -13.99 2.86 -13.30
C ARG A 49 -14.25 2.69 -14.79
N SER A 50 -14.91 1.60 -15.15
CA SER A 50 -15.27 1.29 -16.53
C SER A 50 -16.24 2.29 -17.17
N LEU A 51 -16.80 3.20 -16.36
CA LEU A 51 -17.52 4.40 -16.82
C LEU A 51 -16.60 5.45 -17.46
N GLY A 52 -15.29 5.19 -17.54
CA GLY A 52 -14.32 6.06 -18.20
C GLY A 52 -13.69 7.09 -17.27
N PHE A 53 -13.64 6.82 -15.96
CA PHE A 53 -13.06 7.73 -14.97
C PHE A 53 -11.79 7.15 -14.36
N VAL A 54 -10.81 8.03 -14.11
CA VAL A 54 -9.65 7.78 -13.25
C VAL A 54 -9.62 8.87 -12.18
N GLU A 55 -9.72 8.48 -10.92
CA GLU A 55 -9.75 9.38 -9.76
C GLU A 55 -8.49 9.16 -8.92
N ILE A 56 -7.82 10.23 -8.52
CA ILE A 56 -6.62 10.19 -7.67
C ILE A 56 -6.94 10.93 -6.37
N GLN A 57 -6.64 10.29 -5.25
CA GLN A 57 -6.86 10.80 -3.90
C GLN A 57 -5.57 10.67 -3.08
N GLY A 58 -5.17 11.71 -2.38
CA GLY A 58 -3.93 11.78 -1.61
C GLY A 58 -3.23 13.11 -1.84
N LYS A 59 -2.02 13.28 -1.31
CA LYS A 59 -1.21 14.49 -1.53
C LYS A 59 -0.12 14.27 -2.58
N ASP A 60 0.24 15.32 -3.30
CA ASP A 60 1.30 15.27 -4.30
C ASP A 60 2.68 15.12 -3.63
N THR A 61 3.19 13.89 -3.58
CA THR A 61 4.49 13.58 -2.98
C THR A 61 5.45 13.06 -4.03
N GLY A 62 6.64 13.69 -4.11
CA GLY A 62 7.66 13.33 -5.09
C GLY A 62 7.25 13.58 -6.54
N GLY A 63 6.37 14.57 -6.78
CA GLY A 63 5.86 14.95 -8.10
C GLY A 63 4.99 13.87 -8.75
N ILE A 64 4.27 13.09 -7.94
CA ILE A 64 3.50 11.94 -8.42
C ILE A 64 2.36 12.36 -9.35
N TYR A 65 1.79 13.55 -9.16
CA TYR A 65 0.73 14.05 -10.05
C TYR A 65 1.22 14.25 -11.47
N GLN A 66 2.38 14.88 -11.65
CA GLN A 66 2.96 15.09 -12.98
C GLN A 66 3.34 13.76 -13.66
N LYS A 67 3.85 12.80 -12.87
CA LYS A 67 4.20 11.45 -13.36
C LYS A 67 2.96 10.70 -13.83
N LEU A 68 1.89 10.69 -13.02
CA LEU A 68 0.61 10.07 -13.38
C LEU A 68 -0.04 10.77 -14.57
N ASP A 69 -0.07 12.10 -14.61
CA ASP A 69 -0.61 12.87 -15.74
C ASP A 69 0.06 12.47 -17.06
N SER A 70 1.40 12.49 -17.08
CA SER A 70 2.19 12.11 -18.26
C SER A 70 1.92 10.67 -18.67
N TRP A 71 1.91 9.74 -17.71
CA TRP A 71 1.70 8.32 -17.98
C TRP A 71 0.28 8.04 -18.49
N LEU A 72 -0.75 8.59 -17.86
CA LEU A 72 -2.16 8.40 -18.21
C LEU A 72 -2.47 8.99 -19.61
N LYS A 73 -1.93 10.16 -19.93
CA LYS A 73 -2.04 10.76 -21.28
C LYS A 73 -1.35 9.90 -22.33
N GLN A 74 -0.14 9.43 -22.06
CA GLN A 74 0.64 8.65 -23.01
C GLN A 74 0.06 7.26 -23.26
N HIS A 75 -0.33 6.54 -22.21
CA HIS A 75 -0.70 5.12 -22.30
C HIS A 75 -2.20 4.91 -22.46
N TRP A 76 -3.03 5.72 -21.81
CA TRP A 76 -4.48 5.54 -21.78
C TRP A 76 -5.25 6.64 -22.49
N ARG A 77 -4.54 7.63 -23.06
CA ARG A 77 -5.13 8.81 -23.73
C ARG A 77 -6.14 9.52 -22.82
N ALA A 78 -5.84 9.54 -21.53
CA ALA A 78 -6.69 10.20 -20.55
C ALA A 78 -6.60 11.72 -20.69
N THR A 79 -7.68 12.42 -20.40
CA THR A 79 -7.72 13.89 -20.37
C THR A 79 -8.08 14.34 -18.96
N GLU A 80 -7.31 15.28 -18.40
CA GLU A 80 -7.65 15.88 -17.11
C GLU A 80 -9.02 16.58 -17.23
N LYS A 81 -9.86 16.35 -16.23
CA LYS A 81 -11.25 16.77 -16.28
C LYS A 81 -11.36 18.30 -16.17
N THR A 82 -12.01 18.93 -17.15
CA THR A 82 -12.30 20.38 -17.16
C THR A 82 -13.80 20.69 -17.12
N GLN A 83 -14.64 19.66 -17.22
CA GLN A 83 -16.09 19.74 -17.17
C GLN A 83 -16.67 18.58 -16.36
N ASP A 84 -17.79 18.81 -15.70
CA ASP A 84 -18.48 17.80 -14.89
C ASP A 84 -19.97 18.13 -14.73
N LEU A 85 -20.71 17.21 -14.11
CA LEU A 85 -22.08 17.45 -13.66
C LEU A 85 -22.12 18.45 -12.51
N ILE A 86 -22.86 19.53 -12.73
CA ILE A 86 -23.21 20.56 -11.75
C ILE A 86 -24.72 20.75 -11.71
N LEU A 87 -25.27 21.19 -10.58
CA LEU A 87 -26.70 21.49 -10.47
C LEU A 87 -27.03 22.80 -11.20
N LYS A 88 -28.09 22.77 -12.00
CA LYS A 88 -28.66 23.93 -12.70
C LYS A 88 -30.18 23.92 -12.57
N CYS A 89 -30.81 25.08 -12.82
CA CYS A 89 -32.26 25.14 -12.93
C CYS A 89 -32.68 24.53 -14.27
N ALA A 90 -33.57 23.54 -14.24
CA ALA A 90 -34.11 22.93 -15.45
C ALA A 90 -34.86 23.95 -16.33
N GLU A 91 -34.89 23.69 -17.64
CA GLU A 91 -35.78 24.42 -18.55
C GLU A 91 -37.26 24.03 -18.32
N GLU A 92 -38.19 24.92 -18.68
CA GLU A 92 -39.62 24.75 -18.40
C GLU A 92 -40.17 23.47 -19.08
N GLN A 93 -40.79 22.58 -18.31
CA GLN A 93 -41.39 21.37 -18.86
C GLN A 93 -42.64 21.71 -19.69
N THR A 94 -42.77 21.08 -20.86
CA THR A 94 -43.82 21.36 -21.86
C THR A 94 -45.26 21.14 -21.40
N CYS A 95 -45.53 20.55 -20.22
CA CYS A 95 -46.91 20.34 -19.74
C CYS A 95 -47.56 21.57 -19.08
N GLY A 96 -46.79 22.64 -18.76
CA GLY A 96 -47.31 23.84 -18.09
C GLY A 96 -47.89 23.60 -16.67
N CYS A 97 -47.72 22.38 -16.16
CA CYS A 97 -48.32 21.85 -14.94
C CYS A 97 -47.29 21.45 -13.88
N CYS A 98 -46.00 21.43 -14.26
CA CYS A 98 -44.84 21.10 -13.43
C CYS A 98 -44.01 22.37 -13.23
N GLY A 99 -43.62 22.68 -12.00
CA GLY A 99 -42.75 23.83 -11.69
C GLY A 99 -41.31 23.60 -12.13
N PHE A 100 -40.46 24.63 -11.95
CA PHE A 100 -39.02 24.52 -12.15
C PHE A 100 -38.39 23.62 -11.08
N ALA A 101 -37.33 22.89 -11.43
CA ALA A 101 -36.63 22.00 -10.50
C ALA A 101 -35.10 22.04 -10.75
N PRO A 102 -34.28 21.72 -9.73
CA PRO A 102 -32.87 21.45 -9.92
C PRO A 102 -32.63 20.20 -10.77
N GLU A 103 -31.68 20.28 -11.70
CA GLU A 103 -31.21 19.13 -12.47
C GLU A 103 -29.69 19.15 -12.62
N PHE A 104 -29.08 17.99 -12.84
CA PHE A 104 -27.66 17.91 -13.19
C PHE A 104 -27.46 18.22 -14.68
N ALA A 105 -26.48 19.04 -14.99
CA ALA A 105 -26.04 19.31 -16.36
C ALA A 105 -24.53 19.45 -16.43
N VAL A 106 -23.94 19.13 -17.58
CA VAL A 106 -22.52 19.34 -17.80
C VAL A 106 -22.21 20.84 -17.80
N GLY A 107 -21.17 21.22 -17.06
CA GLY A 107 -20.66 22.58 -16.96
C GLY A 107 -19.16 22.60 -16.70
N THR A 108 -18.57 23.80 -16.74
CA THR A 108 -17.16 24.01 -16.42
C THR A 108 -16.87 23.58 -14.98
N LEU A 109 -15.81 22.80 -14.81
CA LEU A 109 -15.36 22.33 -13.50
C LEU A 109 -14.54 23.40 -12.79
N GLU A 110 -15.22 24.30 -12.08
CA GLU A 110 -14.58 25.19 -11.10
C GLU A 110 -13.99 24.43 -9.89
N PRO A 111 -13.02 25.00 -9.15
CA PRO A 111 -12.33 24.30 -8.05
C PRO A 111 -13.26 23.71 -6.97
N HIS A 112 -14.31 24.42 -6.56
CA HIS A 112 -15.25 23.96 -5.52
C HIS A 112 -16.18 22.83 -5.98
N HIS A 113 -16.27 22.58 -7.29
CA HIS A 113 -16.95 21.42 -7.85
C HIS A 113 -16.11 20.15 -7.77
N ALA A 114 -14.77 20.25 -7.73
CA ALA A 114 -13.89 19.09 -7.77
C ALA A 114 -13.99 18.26 -6.47
N LEU A 115 -14.36 16.99 -6.58
CA LEU A 115 -14.48 16.11 -5.42
C LEU A 115 -13.17 15.36 -5.14
N CYS A 116 -12.43 14.97 -6.18
CA CYS A 116 -11.16 14.27 -6.09
C CYS A 116 -9.98 15.24 -5.97
N ASP A 117 -8.78 14.76 -5.63
CA ASP A 117 -7.56 15.61 -5.70
C ASP A 117 -7.13 15.85 -7.15
N LYS A 118 -7.22 14.80 -7.98
CA LYS A 118 -7.18 14.87 -9.44
C LYS A 118 -8.20 13.91 -10.04
N SER A 119 -8.75 14.25 -11.20
CA SER A 119 -9.62 13.36 -11.95
C SER A 119 -9.40 13.48 -13.45
N TYR A 120 -9.55 12.35 -14.14
CA TYR A 120 -9.36 12.23 -15.58
C TYR A 120 -10.52 11.46 -16.19
N THR A 121 -10.73 11.70 -17.47
CA THR A 121 -11.67 10.96 -18.32
C THR A 121 -10.92 10.17 -19.38
N LEU A 122 -11.38 8.95 -19.65
CA LEU A 122 -10.89 8.07 -20.71
C LEU A 122 -11.74 8.24 -21.98
N GLY A 123 -11.84 9.49 -22.45
CA GLY A 123 -12.62 9.90 -23.62
C GLY A 123 -13.36 11.21 -23.40
N GLU A 124 -14.12 11.64 -24.41
CA GLU A 124 -14.89 12.88 -24.36
C GLU A 124 -16.16 12.70 -23.51
N MET A 125 -16.51 13.70 -22.71
CA MET A 125 -17.77 13.71 -21.95
C MET A 125 -18.91 14.22 -22.85
N SER A 126 -19.99 13.45 -22.98
CA SER A 126 -21.21 13.88 -23.69
C SER A 126 -22.04 14.84 -22.84
N ALA A 127 -23.04 15.49 -23.46
CA ALA A 127 -23.88 16.51 -22.81
C ALA A 127 -24.67 16.01 -21.59
N ASP A 128 -24.83 14.69 -21.46
CA ASP A 128 -25.46 14.00 -20.33
C ASP A 128 -24.48 13.60 -19.22
N GLY A 129 -23.18 13.87 -19.38
CA GLY A 129 -22.12 13.53 -18.43
C GLY A 129 -21.45 12.16 -18.66
N LYS A 130 -21.93 11.34 -19.60
CA LYS A 130 -21.30 10.05 -19.89
C LYS A 130 -19.95 10.25 -20.57
N VAL A 131 -18.95 9.43 -20.22
CA VAL A 131 -17.68 9.40 -20.94
C VAL A 131 -17.82 8.46 -22.13
N LEU A 132 -17.64 9.00 -23.33
CA LEU A 132 -17.60 8.24 -24.56
C LEU A 132 -16.33 7.37 -24.59
N SER A 133 -16.47 6.08 -24.90
CA SER A 133 -15.34 5.14 -24.85
C SER A 133 -14.20 5.58 -25.77
N ASN A 134 -12.98 5.68 -25.22
CA ASN A 134 -11.75 5.78 -26.01
C ASN A 134 -11.09 4.41 -26.31
N HIS A 135 -11.81 3.31 -26.06
CA HIS A 135 -11.37 1.91 -26.20
C HIS A 135 -10.28 1.44 -25.21
N THR A 136 -9.95 2.21 -24.17
CA THR A 136 -9.03 1.75 -23.10
C THR A 136 -9.69 0.68 -22.23
N TYR A 137 -10.85 0.96 -21.65
CA TYR A 137 -11.66 -0.07 -21.00
C TYR A 137 -12.37 -0.92 -22.06
N LYS A 138 -12.29 -2.24 -21.92
CA LYS A 138 -12.87 -3.22 -22.82
C LYS A 138 -13.69 -4.22 -22.01
N ASN A 139 -14.91 -4.47 -22.45
CA ASN A 139 -15.76 -5.55 -21.97
C ASN A 139 -16.37 -6.30 -23.16
N ARG A 140 -16.70 -7.59 -22.98
CA ARG A 140 -17.43 -8.37 -24.00
C ARG A 140 -18.12 -9.58 -23.40
N GLY A 141 -19.07 -10.11 -24.18
CA GLY A 141 -19.80 -11.33 -23.86
C GLY A 141 -20.79 -11.15 -22.70
N SER A 142 -21.69 -12.12 -22.56
CA SER A 142 -22.68 -12.18 -21.46
C SER A 142 -22.10 -12.72 -20.16
N GLU A 143 -20.86 -13.22 -20.22
CA GLU A 143 -20.13 -13.76 -19.07
C GLU A 143 -19.36 -12.67 -18.31
N GLY A 144 -19.30 -11.42 -18.79
CA GLY A 144 -18.67 -10.30 -18.09
C GLY A 144 -17.15 -10.18 -18.25
N GLU A 145 -16.58 -10.78 -19.31
CA GLU A 145 -15.15 -10.68 -19.64
C GLU A 145 -14.77 -9.21 -19.87
N ASN A 146 -13.68 -8.78 -19.22
CA ASN A 146 -13.24 -7.39 -19.24
C ASN A 146 -11.72 -7.31 -19.03
N ASN A 147 -11.13 -6.14 -19.25
CA ASN A 147 -9.69 -5.93 -19.11
C ASN A 147 -9.28 -5.17 -17.83
N MET A 148 -10.16 -5.10 -16.82
CA MET A 148 -9.89 -4.31 -15.61
C MET A 148 -8.64 -4.80 -14.89
N GLY A 149 -8.49 -6.11 -14.64
CA GLY A 149 -7.28 -6.64 -13.98
C GLY A 149 -5.98 -6.37 -14.76
N LYS A 150 -6.05 -6.31 -16.09
CA LYS A 150 -4.90 -5.92 -16.93
C LYS A 150 -4.54 -4.45 -16.74
N LEU A 151 -5.53 -3.55 -16.78
CA LEU A 151 -5.32 -2.11 -16.55
C LEU A 151 -4.78 -1.86 -15.13
N THR A 152 -5.33 -2.55 -14.13
CA THR A 152 -4.86 -2.52 -12.74
C THR A 152 -3.38 -2.89 -12.66
N MET A 153 -2.95 -3.98 -13.29
CA MET A 153 -1.54 -4.40 -13.27
C MET A 153 -0.61 -3.47 -14.04
N GLN A 154 -1.05 -2.85 -15.13
CA GLN A 154 -0.27 -1.84 -15.84
C GLN A 154 0.03 -0.63 -14.95
N LEU A 155 -1.01 -0.09 -14.29
CA LEU A 155 -0.86 1.09 -13.44
C LEU A 155 -0.09 0.76 -12.15
N ALA A 156 -0.35 -0.40 -11.54
CA ALA A 156 0.39 -0.85 -10.36
C ALA A 156 1.89 -1.01 -10.67
N GLN A 157 2.25 -1.60 -11.82
CA GLN A 157 3.64 -1.75 -12.24
C GLN A 157 4.34 -0.40 -12.44
N PHE A 158 3.66 0.57 -13.07
CA PHE A 158 4.21 1.93 -13.20
C PHE A 158 4.50 2.55 -11.83
N LEU A 159 3.54 2.46 -10.90
CA LEU A 159 3.68 3.05 -9.57
C LEU A 159 4.77 2.36 -8.75
N THR A 160 4.85 1.03 -8.79
CA THR A 160 5.84 0.29 -8.01
C THR A 160 7.23 0.35 -8.60
N ASN A 161 7.37 0.12 -9.91
CA ASN A 161 8.66 -0.09 -10.54
C ASN A 161 9.30 1.23 -11.02
N GLU A 162 8.51 2.24 -11.39
CA GLU A 162 9.03 3.50 -11.93
C GLU A 162 8.94 4.65 -10.91
N CYS A 163 7.88 4.65 -10.09
CA CYS A 163 7.63 5.69 -9.09
C CYS A 163 8.05 5.30 -7.66
N GLY A 164 8.35 4.02 -7.40
CA GLY A 164 8.83 3.51 -6.10
C GLY A 164 7.78 3.39 -5.00
N TRP A 165 6.50 3.57 -5.33
CA TRP A 165 5.37 3.39 -4.41
C TRP A 165 5.14 1.91 -4.11
N THR A 166 4.43 1.61 -3.03
CA THR A 166 4.10 0.22 -2.67
C THR A 166 2.63 -0.02 -2.84
N LEU A 167 2.24 -0.97 -3.68
CA LEU A 167 0.86 -1.45 -3.67
C LEU A 167 0.59 -2.14 -2.32
N GLN A 168 -0.30 -1.56 -1.52
CA GLN A 168 -0.62 -2.05 -0.19
C GLN A 168 -1.88 -2.92 -0.21
N VAL A 169 -2.94 -2.42 -0.85
CA VAL A 169 -4.21 -3.12 -1.02
C VAL A 169 -4.77 -2.75 -2.37
N CYS A 170 -5.42 -3.72 -3.01
CA CYS A 170 -6.25 -3.50 -4.17
C CYS A 170 -7.64 -4.05 -3.86
N ASP A 171 -8.65 -3.40 -4.40
CA ASP A 171 -10.04 -3.80 -4.20
C ASP A 171 -10.83 -3.56 -5.48
N SER A 172 -11.87 -4.35 -5.70
CA SER A 172 -12.75 -4.26 -6.86
C SER A 172 -14.20 -4.18 -6.42
N GLY A 173 -14.91 -3.21 -6.98
CA GLY A 173 -16.35 -3.08 -6.86
C GLY A 173 -17.03 -3.40 -8.19
N ASN A 174 -18.22 -3.98 -8.10
CA ASN A 174 -19.12 -4.12 -9.25
C ASN A 174 -20.32 -3.20 -9.04
N LEU A 175 -20.67 -2.48 -10.09
CA LEU A 175 -21.71 -1.45 -10.13
C LEU A 175 -22.71 -1.76 -11.25
N GLY A 176 -23.87 -1.12 -11.18
CA GLY A 176 -24.93 -1.28 -12.16
C GLY A 176 -25.80 -2.51 -11.89
N TRP A 177 -26.94 -2.56 -12.59
CA TRP A 177 -28.01 -3.51 -12.32
C TRP A 177 -27.61 -4.99 -12.45
N GLN A 178 -26.62 -5.28 -13.30
CA GLN A 178 -26.04 -6.61 -13.51
C GLN A 178 -24.61 -6.71 -12.98
N GLY A 179 -24.14 -5.73 -12.20
CA GLY A 179 -22.73 -5.61 -11.87
C GLY A 179 -21.87 -5.46 -13.13
N GLU A 180 -22.36 -4.87 -14.21
CA GLU A 180 -21.69 -4.75 -15.50
C GLU A 180 -20.61 -3.66 -15.53
N ILE A 181 -20.64 -2.75 -14.56
CA ILE A 181 -19.64 -1.70 -14.39
C ILE A 181 -18.59 -2.20 -13.41
N ARG A 182 -17.34 -2.13 -13.83
CA ARG A 182 -16.18 -2.53 -13.04
C ARG A 182 -15.56 -1.29 -12.42
N GLU A 183 -15.22 -1.37 -11.15
CA GLU A 183 -14.42 -0.40 -10.43
C GLU A 183 -13.24 -1.13 -9.82
N GLN A 184 -12.06 -0.52 -9.90
CA GLN A 184 -10.88 -0.97 -9.17
C GLN A 184 -10.31 0.19 -8.37
N GLN A 185 -9.99 -0.07 -7.11
CA GLN A 185 -9.35 0.86 -6.20
C GLN A 185 -8.00 0.29 -5.80
N MET A 186 -6.94 1.06 -6.03
CA MET A 186 -5.56 0.67 -5.74
C MET A 186 -5.00 1.64 -4.73
N LYS A 187 -4.67 1.13 -3.54
CA LYS A 187 -4.02 1.91 -2.50
C LYS A 187 -2.52 1.69 -2.54
N PHE A 188 -1.81 2.80 -2.60
CA PHE A 188 -0.36 2.87 -2.54
C PHE A 188 0.10 3.58 -1.28
N LYS A 189 1.23 3.12 -0.77
CA LYS A 189 1.96 3.75 0.33
C LYS A 189 3.19 4.48 -0.22
N ALA A 190 3.54 5.60 0.43
CA ALA A 190 4.63 6.48 0.04
C ALA A 190 5.88 5.72 -0.44
N PRO A 191 6.62 6.28 -1.41
CA PRO A 191 7.75 5.60 -1.98
C PRO A 191 8.78 5.18 -0.95
N HIS A 192 9.20 3.92 -1.03
CA HIS A 192 10.35 3.43 -0.29
C HIS A 192 11.28 2.67 -1.26
N PRO A 193 12.60 2.85 -1.20
CA PRO A 193 13.49 2.38 -2.28
C PRO A 193 13.69 0.88 -2.27
N LEU A 194 13.40 0.24 -1.14
CA LEU A 194 13.28 -1.21 -1.07
C LEU A 194 12.03 -1.77 -1.78
N ASN A 195 11.03 -0.93 -2.09
CA ASN A 195 9.86 -1.33 -2.88
C ASN A 195 10.09 -1.23 -4.39
N LEU A 196 11.30 -0.81 -4.84
CA LEU A 196 11.61 -0.57 -6.25
C LEU A 196 11.62 -1.81 -7.16
N ILE A 197 11.42 -3.03 -6.64
CA ILE A 197 11.51 -4.25 -7.45
C ILE A 197 10.70 -5.37 -6.77
N ALA A 198 9.39 -5.33 -6.89
CA ALA A 198 8.57 -6.43 -6.43
C ALA A 198 7.54 -6.79 -7.51
N PRO A 199 7.90 -7.72 -8.43
CA PRO A 199 7.00 -8.15 -9.50
C PRO A 199 5.64 -8.55 -8.94
N LEU A 200 4.58 -8.06 -9.58
CA LEU A 200 3.20 -8.33 -9.22
C LEU A 200 2.55 -9.25 -10.24
N VAL A 201 1.74 -10.17 -9.76
CA VAL A 201 0.80 -10.96 -10.56
C VAL A 201 -0.58 -10.88 -9.93
N MET A 202 -1.58 -10.59 -10.76
CA MET A 202 -2.98 -10.69 -10.43
C MET A 202 -3.56 -11.98 -11.04
N ILE A 203 -4.31 -12.72 -10.25
CA ILE A 203 -5.02 -13.93 -10.65
C ILE A 203 -6.50 -13.73 -10.34
N GLU A 204 -7.32 -13.80 -11.38
CA GLU A 204 -8.76 -13.60 -11.30
C GLU A 204 -9.47 -14.94 -11.50
N LEU A 205 -10.20 -15.39 -10.48
CA LEU A 205 -11.04 -16.58 -10.53
C LEU A 205 -12.47 -16.15 -10.81
N ARG A 206 -13.02 -16.55 -11.94
CA ARG A 206 -14.37 -16.16 -12.36
C ARG A 206 -15.28 -17.37 -12.32
N GLN A 207 -16.32 -17.36 -11.49
CA GLN A 207 -17.19 -18.52 -11.24
C GLN A 207 -17.83 -19.09 -12.52
N VAL A 208 -17.94 -18.28 -13.58
CA VAL A 208 -18.33 -18.70 -14.93
C VAL A 208 -17.36 -19.69 -15.61
N GLY A 209 -16.28 -20.10 -14.93
CA GLY A 209 -15.39 -21.18 -15.36
C GLY A 209 -14.10 -20.70 -16.01
N TYR A 210 -13.65 -19.49 -15.71
CA TYR A 210 -12.41 -18.93 -16.27
C TYR A 210 -11.44 -18.46 -15.20
N ILE A 211 -10.16 -18.61 -15.50
CA ILE A 211 -9.05 -18.08 -14.72
C ILE A 211 -8.27 -17.15 -15.64
N GLU A 212 -8.09 -15.91 -15.22
CA GLU A 212 -7.38 -14.87 -15.97
C GLU A 212 -6.15 -14.43 -15.14
N ILE A 213 -5.00 -14.31 -15.79
CA ILE A 213 -3.73 -13.95 -15.13
C ILE A 213 -3.18 -12.72 -15.84
N ASN A 214 -2.76 -11.75 -15.04
CA ASN A 214 -2.19 -10.48 -15.47
C ASN A 214 -0.92 -10.17 -14.67
N GLY A 215 0.11 -9.61 -15.28
CA GLY A 215 1.30 -9.14 -14.55
C GLY A 215 2.63 -9.60 -15.15
N GLN A 216 3.68 -9.65 -14.34
CA GLN A 216 5.02 -10.04 -14.82
C GLN A 216 5.27 -11.54 -14.64
N ASP A 217 5.80 -12.20 -15.69
CA ASP A 217 6.31 -13.57 -15.58
C ASP A 217 7.71 -13.56 -14.94
N GLN A 218 7.73 -13.37 -13.62
CA GLN A 218 8.94 -13.51 -12.82
C GLN A 218 9.10 -14.96 -12.38
N ASP A 219 10.34 -15.47 -12.32
CA ASP A 219 10.68 -16.82 -11.83
C ASP A 219 9.98 -18.02 -12.53
N GLY A 220 9.39 -17.77 -13.71
CA GLY A 220 8.60 -18.75 -14.46
C GLY A 220 7.21 -19.01 -13.86
N ILE A 221 6.68 -18.06 -13.07
CA ILE A 221 5.39 -18.17 -12.38
C ILE A 221 4.23 -18.53 -13.31
N TYR A 222 4.26 -18.09 -14.57
CA TYR A 222 3.24 -18.44 -15.56
C TYR A 222 3.20 -19.95 -15.84
N GLY A 223 4.37 -20.58 -15.97
CA GLY A 223 4.49 -22.03 -16.16
C GLY A 223 4.04 -22.81 -14.92
N LYS A 224 4.41 -22.32 -13.73
CA LYS A 224 4.02 -22.88 -12.42
C LYS A 224 2.50 -22.85 -12.25
N LEU A 225 1.87 -21.69 -12.46
CA LEU A 225 0.42 -21.51 -12.41
C LEU A 225 -0.31 -22.37 -13.45
N GLY A 226 0.21 -22.44 -14.68
CA GLY A 226 -0.36 -23.29 -15.72
C GLY A 226 -0.35 -24.77 -15.34
N ASN A 227 0.72 -25.25 -14.71
CA ASN A 227 0.79 -26.62 -14.20
C ASN A 227 -0.20 -26.86 -13.05
N PHE A 228 -0.24 -25.95 -12.07
CA PHE A 228 -1.22 -26.00 -10.99
C PHE A 228 -2.65 -26.07 -11.51
N CYS A 229 -3.04 -25.16 -12.41
CA CYS A 229 -4.39 -25.11 -12.97
C CYS A 229 -4.76 -26.40 -13.72
N ARG A 230 -3.82 -26.98 -14.48
CA ARG A 230 -4.02 -28.27 -15.19
C ARG A 230 -4.18 -29.44 -14.23
N THR A 231 -3.34 -29.53 -13.21
CA THR A 231 -3.29 -30.69 -12.31
C THR A 231 -4.37 -30.63 -11.24
N MET A 232 -4.54 -29.49 -10.57
CA MET A 232 -5.47 -29.33 -9.45
C MET A 232 -6.90 -29.07 -9.91
N TRP A 233 -7.07 -28.27 -10.96
CA TRP A 233 -8.39 -27.82 -11.41
C TRP A 233 -8.79 -28.34 -12.79
N GLN A 234 -8.02 -29.26 -13.35
CA GLN A 234 -8.26 -29.86 -14.68
C GLN A 234 -8.49 -28.79 -15.76
N ALA A 235 -7.85 -27.63 -15.60
CA ALA A 235 -8.08 -26.49 -16.46
C ALA A 235 -7.36 -26.67 -17.79
N THR A 236 -7.98 -26.22 -18.88
CA THR A 236 -7.35 -26.18 -20.20
C THR A 236 -6.99 -24.74 -20.53
N GLN A 237 -5.75 -24.51 -20.96
CA GLN A 237 -5.33 -23.19 -21.41
C GLN A 237 -6.07 -22.83 -22.70
N THR A 238 -6.64 -21.65 -22.73
CA THR A 238 -7.32 -21.09 -23.91
C THR A 238 -6.47 -19.98 -24.52
N GLN A 239 -6.75 -19.61 -25.77
CA GLN A 239 -6.08 -18.46 -26.38
C GLN A 239 -6.48 -17.18 -25.62
N ALA A 240 -5.51 -16.57 -24.92
CA ALA A 240 -5.70 -15.28 -24.29
C ALA A 240 -5.78 -14.18 -25.35
N ASP A 241 -6.74 -13.29 -25.21
CA ASP A 241 -6.74 -12.03 -25.93
C ASP A 241 -5.87 -11.05 -25.15
N ARG A 242 -4.78 -10.60 -25.78
CA ARG A 242 -3.80 -9.72 -25.15
C ARG A 242 -4.39 -8.39 -24.70
N ASP A 243 -5.55 -7.99 -25.21
CA ASP A 243 -6.24 -6.78 -24.76
C ASP A 243 -6.99 -6.97 -23.42
N TYR A 244 -7.25 -8.21 -23.01
CA TYR A 244 -8.05 -8.55 -21.83
C TYR A 244 -7.22 -9.18 -20.71
N CYS A 245 -6.33 -10.11 -21.05
CA CYS A 245 -5.44 -10.75 -20.07
C CYS A 245 -4.14 -11.25 -20.69
N ASP A 246 -3.16 -11.61 -19.85
CA ASP A 246 -1.88 -12.18 -20.30
C ASP A 246 -1.97 -13.71 -20.48
N LEU A 247 -2.64 -14.41 -19.56
CA LEU A 247 -3.01 -15.82 -19.71
C LEU A 247 -4.48 -16.07 -19.36
N LYS A 248 -5.07 -17.09 -20.00
CA LYS A 248 -6.45 -17.50 -19.78
C LYS A 248 -6.61 -19.01 -19.75
N PHE A 249 -7.31 -19.52 -18.74
CA PHE A 249 -7.66 -20.93 -18.61
C PHE A 249 -9.16 -21.10 -18.44
N LYS A 250 -9.68 -22.23 -18.91
CA LYS A 250 -11.06 -22.67 -18.70
C LYS A 250 -11.09 -23.88 -17.79
N THR A 251 -12.00 -23.89 -16.81
CA THR A 251 -12.13 -24.96 -15.81
C THR A 251 -13.59 -25.19 -15.43
N SER A 252 -13.89 -26.39 -14.93
CA SER A 252 -15.16 -26.76 -14.28
C SER A 252 -15.03 -26.87 -12.74
N ALA A 253 -13.90 -26.49 -12.17
CA ALA A 253 -13.63 -26.58 -10.73
C ALA A 253 -14.49 -25.60 -9.89
N PHE A 254 -14.97 -24.52 -10.51
CA PHE A 254 -15.82 -23.52 -9.86
C PHE A 254 -17.28 -23.95 -9.92
N LYS A 255 -17.90 -24.05 -8.75
CA LYS A 255 -19.25 -24.61 -8.57
C LYS A 255 -20.09 -23.68 -7.72
N GLY A 256 -21.39 -23.66 -7.99
CA GLY A 256 -22.40 -22.92 -7.23
C GLY A 256 -23.68 -23.73 -7.12
N ARG A 257 -24.49 -23.45 -6.09
CA ARG A 257 -25.81 -24.06 -5.91
C ARG A 257 -26.77 -23.10 -5.20
N GLY A 258 -28.06 -23.37 -5.34
CA GLY A 258 -29.11 -22.53 -4.76
C GLY A 258 -29.19 -21.13 -5.39
N SER A 259 -30.00 -20.27 -4.77
CA SER A 259 -30.25 -18.88 -5.22
C SER A 259 -29.66 -17.81 -4.32
N GLU A 260 -29.01 -18.23 -3.23
CA GLU A 260 -28.40 -17.35 -2.23
C GLU A 260 -26.88 -17.30 -2.41
N GLY A 261 -26.36 -17.52 -3.63
CA GLY A 261 -24.94 -17.36 -3.93
C GLY A 261 -23.99 -18.31 -3.18
N GLU A 262 -24.44 -19.52 -2.78
CA GLU A 262 -23.60 -20.57 -2.20
C GLU A 262 -22.69 -21.18 -3.28
N ASN A 263 -21.40 -21.30 -3.01
CA ASN A 263 -20.38 -21.70 -3.98
C ASN A 263 -19.09 -22.16 -3.30
N ASN A 264 -18.20 -22.78 -4.06
CA ASN A 264 -16.91 -23.27 -3.55
C ASN A 264 -15.72 -22.32 -3.81
N MET A 265 -15.96 -21.05 -4.16
CA MET A 265 -14.89 -20.12 -4.50
C MET A 265 -13.95 -19.89 -3.31
N GLY A 266 -14.45 -19.95 -2.08
CA GLY A 266 -13.62 -19.83 -0.89
C GLY A 266 -12.59 -20.94 -0.75
N GLN A 267 -12.98 -22.21 -0.98
CA GLN A 267 -12.02 -23.33 -0.99
C GLN A 267 -11.00 -23.18 -2.12
N ARG A 268 -11.45 -22.83 -3.33
CA ARG A 268 -10.56 -22.67 -4.49
C ARG A 268 -9.57 -21.52 -4.29
N THR A 269 -10.01 -20.45 -3.63
CA THR A 269 -9.15 -19.34 -3.21
C THR A 269 -8.05 -19.85 -2.27
N MET A 270 -8.40 -20.63 -1.23
CA MET A 270 -7.41 -21.16 -0.29
C MET A 270 -6.42 -22.14 -0.94
N GLU A 271 -6.87 -22.99 -1.87
CA GLU A 271 -5.98 -23.88 -2.63
C GLU A 271 -4.95 -23.10 -3.46
N LEU A 272 -5.36 -21.99 -4.07
CA LEU A 272 -4.46 -21.13 -4.85
C LEU A 272 -3.50 -20.36 -3.95
N VAL A 273 -3.99 -19.82 -2.83
CA VAL A 273 -3.16 -19.11 -1.84
C VAL A 273 -2.06 -20.05 -1.33
N ASP A 274 -2.40 -21.28 -0.99
CA ASP A 274 -1.44 -22.30 -0.58
C ASP A 274 -0.37 -22.58 -1.62
N PHE A 275 -0.78 -22.74 -2.88
CA PHE A 275 0.16 -22.93 -3.97
C PHE A 275 1.11 -21.74 -4.13
N MET A 276 0.56 -20.53 -4.15
CA MET A 276 1.35 -19.31 -4.36
C MET A 276 2.30 -19.05 -3.19
N VAL A 277 1.84 -19.15 -1.95
CA VAL A 277 2.65 -18.84 -0.77
C VAL A 277 3.62 -19.96 -0.43
N LYS A 278 3.17 -21.23 -0.40
CA LYS A 278 4.00 -22.34 0.10
C LYS A 278 4.91 -22.92 -0.98
N GLN A 279 4.46 -22.98 -2.23
CA GLN A 279 5.22 -23.60 -3.32
C GLN A 279 5.95 -22.57 -4.19
N CYS A 280 5.32 -21.42 -4.45
CA CYS A 280 5.95 -20.38 -5.26
C CYS A 280 6.71 -19.35 -4.41
N GLN A 281 6.43 -19.24 -3.11
CA GLN A 281 7.00 -18.24 -2.19
C GLN A 281 6.65 -16.79 -2.56
N TRP A 282 5.46 -16.58 -3.12
CA TRP A 282 4.93 -15.25 -3.39
C TRP A 282 3.99 -14.80 -2.27
N THR A 283 4.08 -13.54 -1.88
CA THR A 283 3.28 -12.98 -0.78
C THR A 283 1.94 -12.49 -1.28
N MET A 284 0.87 -12.88 -0.58
CA MET A 284 -0.46 -12.36 -0.87
C MET A 284 -0.57 -10.90 -0.42
N VAL A 285 -0.81 -10.00 -1.36
CA VAL A 285 -1.07 -8.56 -1.11
C VAL A 285 -2.56 -8.31 -0.94
N THR A 286 -3.38 -8.99 -1.73
CA THR A 286 -4.82 -8.76 -1.79
C THR A 286 -5.53 -10.05 -2.14
N CYS A 287 -6.72 -10.22 -1.58
CA CYS A 287 -7.69 -11.19 -2.00
C CYS A 287 -9.07 -10.54 -1.83
N ASN A 288 -9.67 -10.13 -2.93
CA ASN A 288 -10.96 -9.46 -2.95
C ASN A 288 -12.03 -10.29 -3.64
N THR A 289 -13.27 -10.16 -3.17
CA THR A 289 -14.46 -10.77 -3.76
C THR A 289 -15.28 -9.73 -4.51
N GLY A 290 -15.81 -10.10 -5.66
CA GLY A 290 -16.78 -9.32 -6.41
C GLY A 290 -17.97 -10.18 -6.80
N ASN A 291 -19.14 -9.56 -6.87
CA ASN A 291 -20.36 -10.22 -7.31
C ASN A 291 -20.88 -9.52 -8.57
N PHE A 292 -21.25 -10.28 -9.61
CA PHE A 292 -21.83 -9.75 -10.84
C PHE A 292 -23.01 -10.63 -11.31
N GLY A 293 -23.62 -10.25 -12.41
CA GLY A 293 -24.88 -10.80 -12.88
C GLY A 293 -26.08 -10.07 -12.27
N ARG A 294 -27.25 -10.28 -12.86
CA ARG A 294 -28.48 -9.55 -12.49
C ARG A 294 -28.86 -9.66 -11.01
N ARG A 295 -28.44 -10.71 -10.30
CA ARG A 295 -28.68 -10.89 -8.86
C ARG A 295 -27.44 -10.65 -8.00
N GLY A 296 -26.29 -10.37 -8.62
CA GLY A 296 -24.98 -10.51 -7.98
C GLY A 296 -24.66 -11.97 -7.63
N ASP A 297 -25.24 -12.94 -8.33
CA ASP A 297 -25.15 -14.37 -8.03
C ASP A 297 -23.92 -15.05 -8.63
N LYS A 298 -23.17 -14.35 -9.48
CA LYS A 298 -21.91 -14.84 -10.06
C LYS A 298 -20.73 -14.21 -9.31
N ARG A 299 -19.91 -15.06 -8.70
CA ARG A 299 -18.73 -14.61 -7.94
C ARG A 299 -17.48 -14.47 -8.80
N GLU A 300 -16.65 -13.52 -8.40
CA GLU A 300 -15.29 -13.32 -8.89
C GLU A 300 -14.37 -13.15 -7.68
N GLN A 301 -13.17 -13.70 -7.76
CA GLN A 301 -12.11 -13.50 -6.76
C GLN A 301 -10.88 -12.93 -7.45
N GLN A 302 -10.42 -11.76 -7.01
CA GLN A 302 -9.18 -11.17 -7.49
C GLN A 302 -8.11 -11.32 -6.42
N LEU A 303 -7.03 -12.00 -6.74
CA LEU A 303 -5.88 -12.16 -5.86
C LEU A 303 -4.67 -11.47 -6.48
N ILE A 304 -3.95 -10.68 -5.68
CA ILE A 304 -2.67 -10.11 -6.10
C ILE A 304 -1.58 -10.70 -5.22
N PHE A 305 -0.56 -11.21 -5.89
CA PHE A 305 0.65 -11.70 -5.26
C PHE A 305 1.83 -10.86 -5.67
N ARG A 306 2.73 -10.67 -4.72
CA ARG A 306 4.00 -9.95 -4.90
C ARG A 306 5.14 -10.93 -4.75
N ASN A 307 6.07 -10.88 -5.69
CA ASN A 307 7.34 -11.56 -5.57
C ASN A 307 8.29 -10.67 -4.77
N ASP A 308 8.15 -10.76 -3.45
CA ASP A 308 9.11 -10.28 -2.48
C ASP A 308 9.73 -11.51 -1.82
N GLU A 309 10.85 -11.99 -2.37
CA GLU A 309 11.70 -13.05 -1.78
C GLU A 309 12.03 -12.83 -0.28
N PHE A 310 11.71 -11.63 0.25
CA PHE A 310 12.14 -11.12 1.53
C PHE A 310 11.04 -10.99 2.58
N VAL A 311 9.75 -10.96 2.20
CA VAL A 311 8.63 -10.64 3.12
C VAL A 311 7.64 -11.81 3.18
N GLN A 312 8.02 -12.92 3.80
CA GLN A 312 7.06 -14.00 4.03
C GLN A 312 6.09 -13.61 5.17
N HIS A 313 4.87 -13.21 4.82
CA HIS A 313 3.75 -13.23 5.74
C HIS A 313 3.23 -14.67 5.83
N GLY A 314 2.92 -15.10 7.07
CA GLY A 314 2.68 -16.48 7.49
C GLY A 314 2.23 -17.47 6.42
N VAL A 315 2.85 -18.64 6.39
CA VAL A 315 2.58 -19.69 5.39
C VAL A 315 1.19 -20.30 5.50
N ASP A 316 0.62 -20.30 6.70
CA ASP A 316 -0.66 -20.91 7.02
C ASP A 316 -1.78 -19.88 6.95
N HIS A 317 -2.86 -20.21 6.25
CA HIS A 317 -3.98 -19.30 6.06
C HIS A 317 -5.33 -19.96 6.31
N ILE A 318 -6.27 -19.19 6.86
CA ILE A 318 -7.68 -19.56 6.92
C ILE A 318 -8.54 -18.41 6.43
N MET A 319 -9.70 -18.74 5.88
CA MET A 319 -10.71 -17.75 5.50
C MET A 319 -12.05 -18.11 6.12
N ILE A 320 -12.68 -17.11 6.73
CA ILE A 320 -14.00 -17.22 7.34
C ILE A 320 -14.93 -16.22 6.67
N GLU A 321 -16.04 -16.69 6.12
CA GLU A 321 -17.05 -15.87 5.45
C GLU A 321 -18.24 -15.68 6.38
N LEU A 322 -18.58 -14.42 6.68
CA LEU A 322 -19.74 -14.03 7.48
C LEU A 322 -20.84 -13.54 6.55
N ARG A 323 -22.04 -14.12 6.61
CA ARG A 323 -23.15 -13.76 5.70
C ARG A 323 -24.39 -13.40 6.49
N THR A 324 -24.98 -12.23 6.22
CA THR A 324 -26.23 -11.80 6.90
C THR A 324 -27.45 -12.62 6.49
N ALA A 325 -27.30 -13.57 5.56
CA ALA A 325 -28.27 -14.63 5.31
C ALA A 325 -28.36 -15.64 6.48
N GLY A 326 -27.48 -15.53 7.48
CA GLY A 326 -27.47 -16.41 8.65
C GLY A 326 -26.48 -17.56 8.53
N TYR A 327 -25.44 -17.42 7.71
CA TYR A 327 -24.44 -18.47 7.49
C TYR A 327 -23.02 -18.00 7.81
N ILE A 328 -22.21 -18.95 8.27
CA ILE A 328 -20.76 -18.80 8.42
C ILE A 328 -20.09 -19.97 7.71
N GLU A 329 -19.13 -19.69 6.84
CA GLU A 329 -18.40 -20.67 6.04
C GLU A 329 -16.90 -20.56 6.36
N ILE A 330 -16.25 -21.70 6.63
CA ILE A 330 -14.84 -21.75 7.03
C ILE A 330 -14.06 -22.55 6.00
N ASN A 331 -12.93 -22.01 5.53
CA ASN A 331 -12.07 -22.58 4.51
C ASN A 331 -10.60 -22.54 4.94
N GLY A 332 -9.80 -23.50 4.48
CA GLY A 332 -8.36 -23.60 4.76
C GLY A 332 -8.02 -24.32 6.07
N LEU A 333 -8.93 -25.10 6.65
CA LEU A 333 -8.72 -25.70 7.98
C LEU A 333 -7.59 -26.73 8.05
N HIS A 334 -7.10 -27.23 6.91
CA HIS A 334 -5.95 -28.14 6.89
C HIS A 334 -4.67 -27.49 7.44
N ASP A 335 -4.57 -26.16 7.43
CA ASP A 335 -3.49 -25.35 8.03
C ASP A 335 -3.71 -25.02 9.51
N ALA A 336 -4.89 -25.34 10.03
CA ALA A 336 -5.37 -24.88 11.33
C ALA A 336 -5.94 -26.03 12.16
N LYS A 337 -5.38 -27.23 12.03
CA LYS A 337 -5.84 -28.44 12.74
C LYS A 337 -5.80 -28.29 14.26
N ASP A 338 -4.82 -27.54 14.78
CA ASP A 338 -4.67 -27.18 16.19
C ASP A 338 -5.73 -26.18 16.65
N LEU A 339 -6.12 -25.25 15.78
CA LEU A 339 -7.16 -24.24 16.05
C LEU A 339 -8.58 -24.83 15.95
N GLN A 340 -8.79 -25.82 15.08
CA GLN A 340 -10.12 -26.30 14.71
C GLN A 340 -11.03 -26.61 15.93
N PRO A 341 -10.61 -27.35 16.98
CA PRO A 341 -11.47 -27.62 18.14
C PRO A 341 -11.90 -26.34 18.87
N GLU A 342 -10.98 -25.39 19.03
CA GLU A 342 -11.24 -24.12 19.70
C GLU A 342 -12.17 -23.23 18.89
N LEU A 343 -12.00 -23.20 17.56
CA LEU A 343 -12.88 -22.46 16.66
C LEU A 343 -14.30 -23.03 16.65
N ILE A 344 -14.45 -24.37 16.67
CA ILE A 344 -15.75 -25.02 16.83
C ILE A 344 -16.40 -24.61 18.16
N ASN A 345 -15.62 -24.64 19.25
CA ASN A 345 -16.11 -24.25 20.57
C ASN A 345 -16.54 -22.77 20.60
N PHE A 346 -15.78 -21.87 19.99
CA PHE A 346 -16.14 -20.46 19.85
C PHE A 346 -17.46 -20.28 19.08
N MET A 347 -17.60 -20.94 17.92
CA MET A 347 -18.82 -20.85 17.11
C MET A 347 -20.05 -21.34 17.89
N VAL A 348 -19.95 -22.48 18.57
CA VAL A 348 -21.10 -23.11 19.24
C VAL A 348 -21.40 -22.49 20.61
N GLN A 349 -20.40 -22.18 21.43
CA GLN A 349 -20.61 -21.71 22.81
C GLN A 349 -20.72 -20.20 22.91
N GLN A 350 -19.84 -19.47 22.20
CA GLN A 350 -19.80 -17.99 22.29
C GLN A 350 -20.82 -17.38 21.32
N TRP A 351 -20.78 -17.79 20.05
CA TRP A 351 -21.69 -17.27 19.03
C TRP A 351 -23.02 -18.03 18.91
N ARG A 352 -23.18 -19.13 19.66
CA ARG A 352 -24.41 -19.95 19.68
C ARG A 352 -24.85 -20.44 18.31
N CYS A 353 -23.90 -20.61 17.40
CA CYS A 353 -24.13 -21.15 16.07
C CYS A 353 -24.45 -22.64 16.16
N LYS A 354 -25.21 -23.13 15.17
CA LYS A 354 -25.50 -24.55 14.99
C LYS A 354 -24.75 -25.05 13.78
N GLU A 355 -24.19 -26.26 13.86
CA GLU A 355 -23.63 -26.91 12.69
C GLU A 355 -24.72 -27.02 11.61
N TYR A 356 -24.35 -26.68 10.38
CA TYR A 356 -25.29 -26.64 9.28
C TYR A 356 -25.72 -28.05 8.89
N THR A 357 -27.03 -28.29 8.88
CA THR A 357 -27.62 -29.53 8.37
C THR A 357 -28.14 -29.28 6.96
N LYS A 358 -27.57 -30.00 5.98
CA LYS A 358 -28.02 -29.94 4.59
C LYS A 358 -29.50 -30.31 4.44
N TYR A 359 -30.18 -29.67 3.50
CA TYR A 359 -31.52 -30.11 3.11
C TYR A 359 -31.46 -31.42 2.31
N MET A 360 -32.56 -32.16 2.28
CA MET A 360 -32.66 -33.47 1.61
C MET A 360 -32.43 -33.43 0.09
N TRP A 361 -32.60 -32.27 -0.54
CA TRP A 361 -32.38 -32.06 -1.97
C TRP A 361 -30.99 -31.53 -2.32
N GLU A 362 -30.12 -31.29 -1.34
CA GLU A 362 -28.77 -30.80 -1.58
C GLU A 362 -27.77 -31.91 -1.93
N SER A 363 -26.80 -31.57 -2.79
CA SER A 363 -25.68 -32.45 -3.13
C SER A 363 -24.85 -32.82 -1.90
N SER A 364 -24.19 -33.97 -1.95
CA SER A 364 -23.22 -34.38 -0.93
C SER A 364 -21.88 -33.67 -1.01
N GLU A 365 -21.61 -32.91 -2.08
CA GLU A 365 -20.40 -32.12 -2.22
C GLU A 365 -20.41 -30.93 -1.26
N ASN A 366 -19.32 -30.79 -0.48
CA ASN A 366 -19.10 -29.65 0.41
C ASN A 366 -18.44 -28.51 -0.36
N PHE A 367 -18.87 -27.27 -0.08
CA PHE A 367 -18.32 -26.06 -0.69
C PHE A 367 -17.43 -25.23 0.26
N CYS A 368 -17.30 -25.69 1.50
CA CYS A 368 -16.40 -25.18 2.52
C CYS A 368 -16.02 -26.32 3.48
N ASP A 369 -15.04 -26.11 4.36
CA ASP A 369 -14.55 -27.15 5.26
C ASP A 369 -15.51 -27.34 6.45
N LEU A 370 -16.03 -26.25 7.01
CA LEU A 370 -17.11 -26.24 7.99
C LEU A 370 -18.14 -25.17 7.62
N LYS A 371 -19.41 -25.44 7.95
CA LYS A 371 -20.53 -24.52 7.74
C LYS A 371 -21.42 -24.46 8.98
N TYR A 372 -21.81 -23.24 9.36
CA TYR A 372 -22.67 -22.99 10.50
C TYR A 372 -23.85 -22.11 10.15
N THR A 373 -24.97 -22.34 10.84
CA THR A 373 -26.12 -21.44 10.88
C THR A 373 -25.98 -20.53 12.10
N ALA A 374 -25.95 -19.22 11.85
CA ALA A 374 -25.94 -18.19 12.88
C ALA A 374 -27.32 -18.08 13.56
N PRO A 375 -27.39 -17.81 14.88
CA PRO A 375 -28.66 -17.53 15.54
C PRO A 375 -29.19 -16.14 15.19
N ASP A 376 -30.50 -15.96 15.40
CA ASP A 376 -31.15 -14.66 15.23
C ASP A 376 -30.45 -13.58 16.06
N GLY A 377 -30.18 -12.42 15.43
CA GLY A 377 -29.55 -11.28 16.07
C GLY A 377 -28.01 -11.32 16.16
N LEU A 378 -27.34 -12.41 15.77
CA LEU A 378 -25.86 -12.40 15.68
C LEU A 378 -25.40 -11.39 14.62
N PHE A 379 -25.99 -11.49 13.43
CA PHE A 379 -25.84 -10.53 12.34
C PHE A 379 -27.05 -9.60 12.31
N THR A 380 -26.81 -8.29 12.36
CA THR A 380 -27.84 -7.25 12.35
C THR A 380 -27.61 -6.28 11.20
N ARG A 381 -28.72 -5.73 10.70
CA ARG A 381 -28.74 -4.73 9.64
C ARG A 381 -29.76 -3.64 9.96
N GLU A 382 -29.42 -2.40 9.64
CA GLU A 382 -30.34 -1.26 9.67
C GLU A 382 -30.20 -0.47 8.36
N GLY A 383 -31.14 -0.67 7.43
CA GLY A 383 -30.99 -0.14 6.07
C GLY A 383 -29.74 -0.72 5.40
N LEU A 384 -28.76 0.15 5.08
CA LEU A 384 -27.48 -0.24 4.50
C LEU A 384 -26.35 -0.45 5.55
N THR A 385 -26.55 -0.06 6.81
CA THR A 385 -25.57 -0.32 7.88
C THR A 385 -25.72 -1.73 8.43
N ASN A 386 -24.66 -2.27 9.04
CA ASN A 386 -24.62 -3.64 9.55
C ASN A 386 -23.53 -3.80 10.62
N ASN A 387 -23.55 -4.90 11.38
CA ASN A 387 -22.58 -5.17 12.45
C ASN A 387 -21.42 -6.11 12.06
N LEU A 388 -21.18 -6.36 10.77
CA LEU A 388 -20.12 -7.29 10.33
C LEU A 388 -18.72 -6.79 10.71
N GLY A 389 -18.50 -5.47 10.75
CA GLY A 389 -17.24 -4.90 11.22
C GLY A 389 -16.93 -5.28 12.67
N LYS A 390 -17.93 -5.14 13.56
CA LYS A 390 -17.83 -5.57 14.96
C LYS A 390 -17.59 -7.08 15.10
N ARG A 391 -18.30 -7.91 14.34
CA ARG A 391 -18.10 -9.37 14.34
C ARG A 391 -16.73 -9.77 13.81
N THR A 392 -16.19 -9.02 12.86
CA THR A 392 -14.82 -9.21 12.34
C THR A 392 -13.78 -8.95 13.42
N ILE A 393 -13.92 -7.86 14.19
CA ILE A 393 -13.00 -7.56 15.30
C ILE A 393 -13.11 -8.60 16.42
N GLU A 394 -14.32 -9.03 16.80
CA GLU A 394 -14.52 -10.08 17.81
C GLU A 394 -13.88 -11.42 17.40
N LEU A 395 -14.06 -11.81 16.14
CA LEU A 395 -13.45 -13.02 15.59
C LEU A 395 -11.92 -12.91 15.57
N ALA A 396 -11.39 -11.73 15.21
CA ALA A 396 -9.95 -11.48 15.21
C ALA A 396 -9.35 -11.52 16.62
N ASP A 397 -10.02 -10.93 17.62
CA ASP A 397 -9.60 -10.98 19.03
C ASP A 397 -9.57 -12.42 19.58
N PHE A 398 -10.48 -13.29 19.14
CA PHE A 398 -10.45 -14.73 19.46
C PHE A 398 -9.25 -15.41 18.80
N LEU A 399 -9.10 -15.28 17.48
CA LEU A 399 -8.04 -15.93 16.71
C LEU A 399 -6.63 -15.48 17.12
N ALA A 400 -6.49 -14.22 17.54
CA ALA A 400 -5.26 -13.66 18.09
C ALA A 400 -4.73 -14.44 19.30
N GLN A 401 -5.62 -14.99 20.13
CA GLN A 401 -5.24 -15.81 21.31
C GLN A 401 -4.58 -17.14 20.91
N HIS A 402 -4.84 -17.58 19.68
CA HIS A 402 -4.32 -18.82 19.11
C HIS A 402 -3.22 -18.57 18.06
N GLY A 403 -2.64 -17.36 18.01
CA GLY A 403 -1.50 -17.04 17.13
C GLY A 403 -1.86 -16.70 15.69
N TRP A 404 -3.11 -16.34 15.42
CA TRP A 404 -3.60 -15.96 14.09
C TRP A 404 -3.89 -14.46 14.03
N ALA A 405 -3.31 -13.77 13.05
CA ALA A 405 -3.56 -12.34 12.82
C ALA A 405 -4.51 -12.13 11.65
N LEU A 406 -5.40 -11.14 11.79
CA LEU A 406 -6.21 -10.63 10.67
C LEU A 406 -5.29 -10.14 9.55
N LEU A 407 -5.37 -10.74 8.37
CA LEU A 407 -4.56 -10.36 7.23
C LEU A 407 -5.32 -9.37 6.33
N LEU A 408 -6.52 -9.75 5.92
CA LEU A 408 -7.37 -8.99 5.01
C LEU A 408 -8.84 -9.20 5.38
N CYS A 409 -9.69 -8.22 5.09
CA CYS A 409 -11.13 -8.43 5.02
C CYS A 409 -11.76 -7.58 3.92
N ASN A 410 -12.81 -8.10 3.33
CA ASN A 410 -13.47 -7.49 2.18
C ASN A 410 -14.96 -7.74 2.24
N GLY A 411 -15.71 -6.69 1.92
CA GLY A 411 -17.16 -6.69 1.87
C GLY A 411 -17.68 -7.18 0.52
N GLY A 412 -18.93 -7.63 0.52
CA GLY A 412 -19.68 -7.87 -0.70
C GLY A 412 -21.17 -7.91 -0.42
N SER A 413 -21.96 -7.96 -1.49
CA SER A 413 -23.40 -8.06 -1.37
C SER A 413 -24.07 -8.84 -2.50
N VAL A 414 -25.23 -9.42 -2.19
CA VAL A 414 -26.10 -10.15 -3.13
C VAL A 414 -27.53 -9.68 -2.95
N THR A 415 -28.28 -9.53 -4.05
CA THR A 415 -29.70 -9.19 -4.01
C THR A 415 -30.49 -10.29 -4.71
N PRO A 416 -31.10 -11.24 -3.97
CA PRO A 416 -31.70 -12.44 -4.59
C PRO A 416 -32.86 -12.16 -5.57
N ASN A 417 -33.68 -11.14 -5.31
CA ASN A 417 -34.80 -10.76 -6.17
C ASN A 417 -34.82 -9.25 -6.43
N PRO A 418 -33.86 -8.74 -7.22
CA PRO A 418 -33.67 -7.29 -7.34
C PRO A 418 -34.83 -6.61 -8.06
N SER A 419 -35.59 -7.34 -8.89
CA SER A 419 -36.73 -6.77 -9.62
C SER A 419 -37.97 -6.51 -8.75
N HIS A 420 -38.16 -7.25 -7.65
CA HIS A 420 -39.33 -7.10 -6.77
C HIS A 420 -38.98 -6.55 -5.39
N SER A 421 -37.80 -6.92 -4.88
CA SER A 421 -37.28 -6.58 -3.57
C SER A 421 -35.83 -6.10 -3.67
N PRO A 422 -35.54 -5.01 -4.41
CA PRO A 422 -34.18 -4.52 -4.62
C PRO A 422 -33.43 -4.15 -3.34
N ASN A 423 -34.15 -3.76 -2.28
CA ASN A 423 -33.55 -3.44 -0.99
C ASN A 423 -33.35 -4.67 -0.08
N ASN A 424 -33.72 -5.88 -0.52
CA ASN A 424 -33.44 -7.12 0.21
C ASN A 424 -32.01 -7.60 -0.07
N ILE A 425 -31.06 -6.85 0.48
CA ILE A 425 -29.63 -7.06 0.27
C ILE A 425 -29.12 -8.05 1.34
N ILE A 426 -28.33 -9.03 0.92
CA ILE A 426 -27.54 -9.89 1.79
C ILE A 426 -26.12 -9.32 1.81
N ARG A 427 -25.55 -9.04 2.98
CA ARG A 427 -24.15 -8.63 3.12
C ARG A 427 -23.28 -9.85 3.37
N GLU A 428 -22.06 -9.75 2.88
CA GLU A 428 -21.03 -10.76 2.99
C GLU A 428 -19.74 -10.08 3.44
N GLN A 429 -18.98 -10.75 4.30
CA GLN A 429 -17.67 -10.32 4.72
C GLN A 429 -16.75 -11.53 4.69
N GLN A 430 -15.78 -11.53 3.78
CA GLN A 430 -14.71 -12.53 3.80
C GLN A 430 -13.57 -12.01 4.67
N VAL A 431 -13.16 -12.80 5.65
CA VAL A 431 -12.13 -12.43 6.61
C VAL A 431 -11.01 -13.46 6.54
N LYS A 432 -9.81 -13.01 6.16
CA LYS A 432 -8.63 -13.86 6.01
C LYS A 432 -7.69 -13.68 7.19
N PHE A 433 -7.19 -14.79 7.72
CA PHE A 433 -6.21 -14.81 8.80
C PHE A 433 -4.96 -15.57 8.38
N THR A 434 -3.82 -15.18 8.94
CA THR A 434 -2.54 -15.85 8.75
C THR A 434 -1.88 -16.13 10.09
N ARG A 435 -1.20 -17.27 10.21
CA ARG A 435 -0.45 -17.61 11.42
C ARG A 435 0.78 -16.70 11.55
N THR A 436 1.02 -16.17 12.74
CA THR A 436 2.14 -15.23 12.97
C THR A 436 2.64 -15.29 14.41
N THR A 437 3.67 -14.49 14.73
CA THR A 437 4.17 -14.34 16.10
C THR A 437 3.08 -13.85 17.07
N PRO A 438 3.12 -14.24 18.36
CA PRO A 438 2.15 -13.81 19.35
C PRO A 438 1.99 -12.29 19.46
N GLU A 439 3.09 -11.52 19.29
CA GLU A 439 3.08 -10.06 19.39
C GLU A 439 2.24 -9.45 18.27
N LYS A 440 2.44 -9.90 17.01
CA LYS A 440 1.69 -9.41 15.85
C LYS A 440 0.23 -9.90 15.87
N ALA A 441 -0.01 -11.13 16.34
CA ALA A 441 -1.36 -11.69 16.46
C ALA A 441 -2.21 -10.92 17.48
N LYS A 442 -1.65 -10.66 18.67
CA LYS A 442 -2.35 -10.00 19.79
C LYS A 442 -2.37 -8.47 19.72
N ALA A 443 -1.73 -7.89 18.71
CA ALA A 443 -1.73 -6.46 18.49
C ALA A 443 -3.18 -5.94 18.32
N PRO A 444 -3.61 -4.93 19.10
CA PRO A 444 -4.97 -4.40 19.04
C PRO A 444 -5.37 -3.96 17.64
N LEU A 445 -6.63 -4.19 17.29
CA LEU A 445 -7.21 -3.80 16.00
C LEU A 445 -8.25 -2.70 16.19
N LEU A 446 -8.32 -1.82 15.20
CA LEU A 446 -9.34 -0.79 15.08
C LEU A 446 -9.88 -0.77 13.65
N MET A 447 -11.18 -0.93 13.49
CA MET A 447 -11.86 -0.79 12.20
C MET A 447 -12.61 0.53 12.14
N ILE A 448 -12.44 1.27 11.05
CA ILE A 448 -13.15 2.52 10.76
C ILE A 448 -13.87 2.35 9.42
N GLU A 449 -15.17 2.57 9.40
CA GLU A 449 -15.98 2.50 8.18
C GLU A 449 -16.55 3.89 7.86
N LEU A 450 -16.25 4.39 6.66
CA LEU A 450 -16.84 5.62 6.12
C LEU A 450 -17.96 5.24 5.17
N ARG A 451 -19.16 5.82 5.29
CA ARG A 451 -20.31 5.47 4.44
C ARG A 451 -21.02 6.70 3.90
N THR A 452 -21.53 6.56 2.68
CA THR A 452 -22.57 7.43 2.10
C THR A 452 -23.84 6.61 1.91
N VAL A 453 -24.95 7.06 2.48
CA VAL A 453 -26.24 6.36 2.44
C VAL A 453 -27.27 7.24 1.73
N PRO A 454 -27.78 6.83 0.55
CA PRO A 454 -28.77 7.59 -0.18
C PRO A 454 -30.05 7.78 0.64
N TYR A 455 -30.65 8.97 0.58
CA TYR A 455 -31.96 9.25 1.18
C TYR A 455 -32.97 9.91 0.24
N SER A 456 -32.51 10.34 -0.94
CA SER A 456 -33.35 10.92 -2.01
C SER A 456 -32.81 10.47 -3.37
N ASP A 457 -33.69 10.34 -4.36
CA ASP A 457 -33.38 10.12 -5.78
C ASP A 457 -33.90 11.24 -6.70
N GLY A 458 -34.43 12.34 -6.13
CA GLY A 458 -34.93 13.50 -6.89
C GLY A 458 -34.66 14.85 -6.21
N PRO A 459 -33.48 15.48 -6.41
CA PRO A 459 -32.26 14.89 -6.95
C PRO A 459 -31.60 13.91 -5.95
N PRO A 460 -30.65 13.06 -6.42
CA PRO A 460 -29.87 12.18 -5.56
C PRO A 460 -29.19 12.91 -4.40
N ALA A 461 -29.35 12.40 -3.18
CA ALA A 461 -28.70 12.94 -1.99
C ALA A 461 -28.34 11.84 -0.97
N TRP A 462 -27.29 12.09 -0.18
CA TRP A 462 -26.68 11.09 0.71
C TRP A 462 -26.45 11.64 2.12
N TYR A 463 -26.62 10.77 3.13
CA TYR A 463 -26.08 10.98 4.48
C TYR A 463 -24.64 10.46 4.54
N GLY A 464 -23.77 11.14 5.28
CA GLY A 464 -22.42 10.66 5.59
C GLY A 464 -22.34 10.09 7.00
N TYR A 465 -21.74 8.91 7.15
CA TYR A 465 -21.51 8.26 8.45
C TYR A 465 -20.07 7.79 8.60
N ILE A 466 -19.58 7.82 9.85
CA ILE A 466 -18.29 7.25 10.26
C ILE A 466 -18.56 6.33 11.44
N GLU A 467 -18.22 5.06 11.29
CA GLU A 467 -18.38 4.01 12.30
C GLU A 467 -17.01 3.55 12.78
N ILE A 468 -16.84 3.38 14.09
CA ILE A 468 -15.60 2.89 14.70
C ILE A 468 -15.93 1.61 15.47
N CYS A 469 -15.17 0.55 15.21
CA CYS A 469 -15.23 -0.73 15.93
C CYS A 469 -13.84 -1.08 16.47
N GLY A 470 -13.75 -1.42 17.75
CA GLY A 470 -12.49 -1.76 18.42
C GLY A 470 -12.33 -1.09 19.78
N LYS A 471 -11.34 -1.56 20.54
CA LYS A 471 -11.04 -1.02 21.87
C LYS A 471 -10.31 0.31 21.75
N ASP A 472 -10.56 1.19 22.70
CA ASP A 472 -9.79 2.43 22.87
C ASP A 472 -8.37 2.11 23.37
N THR A 473 -7.53 1.67 22.46
CA THR A 473 -6.10 1.47 22.68
C THR A 473 -5.43 2.84 22.57
N ASN A 474 -4.41 3.11 23.40
CA ASN A 474 -3.61 4.35 23.39
C ASN A 474 -4.40 5.68 23.27
N GLY A 475 -5.65 5.72 23.73
CA GLY A 475 -6.53 6.90 23.64
C GLY A 475 -6.96 7.25 22.22
N VAL A 476 -6.83 6.33 21.26
CA VAL A 476 -7.12 6.53 19.83
C VAL A 476 -8.53 7.06 19.57
N HIS A 477 -9.53 6.69 20.38
CA HIS A 477 -10.88 7.23 20.23
C HIS A 477 -10.92 8.75 20.44
N GLY A 478 -10.13 9.27 21.39
CA GLY A 478 -10.02 10.71 21.62
C GLY A 478 -9.25 11.44 20.50
N HIS A 479 -8.24 10.80 19.92
CA HIS A 479 -7.53 11.35 18.75
C HIS A 479 -8.44 11.40 17.52
N LEU A 480 -9.18 10.33 17.26
CA LEU A 480 -10.15 10.26 16.17
C LEU A 480 -11.31 11.22 16.35
N ASP A 481 -11.83 11.37 17.57
CA ASP A 481 -12.88 12.35 17.87
C ASP A 481 -12.44 13.75 17.47
N ARG A 482 -11.23 14.18 17.87
CA ARG A 482 -10.67 15.48 17.47
C ARG A 482 -10.51 15.59 15.95
N PHE A 483 -9.95 14.57 15.30
CA PHE A 483 -9.75 14.60 13.85
C PHE A 483 -11.09 14.69 13.10
N ILE A 484 -12.06 13.85 13.46
CA ILE A 484 -13.37 13.76 12.81
C ILE A 484 -14.18 15.03 13.04
N THR A 485 -14.25 15.53 14.27
CA THR A 485 -15.00 16.75 14.59
C THR A 485 -14.38 17.99 13.93
N HIS A 486 -13.05 18.12 13.98
CA HIS A 486 -12.35 19.29 13.46
C HIS A 486 -12.26 19.31 11.93
N TYR A 487 -11.72 18.26 11.31
CA TYR A 487 -11.45 18.24 9.86
C TYR A 487 -12.64 17.72 9.05
N MET A 488 -13.35 16.71 9.56
CA MET A 488 -14.46 16.06 8.85
C MET A 488 -15.84 16.59 9.26
N HIS A 489 -15.89 17.60 10.15
CA HIS A 489 -17.12 18.19 10.69
C HIS A 489 -18.11 17.11 11.18
N GLY A 490 -17.58 16.05 11.79
CA GLY A 490 -18.39 14.94 12.26
C GLY A 490 -19.07 15.27 13.59
N ASN A 491 -20.37 15.00 13.68
CA ASN A 491 -21.13 15.09 14.92
C ASN A 491 -21.29 13.69 15.50
N CYS A 492 -20.78 13.48 16.71
CA CYS A 492 -20.91 12.20 17.42
C CYS A 492 -22.40 11.95 17.74
N ILE A 493 -22.97 10.87 17.21
CA ILE A 493 -24.38 10.49 17.39
C ILE A 493 -24.56 9.28 18.31
N GLY A 494 -23.47 8.62 18.74
CA GLY A 494 -23.52 7.61 19.79
C GLY A 494 -22.15 7.06 20.20
N ARG A 495 -22.04 6.64 21.46
CA ARG A 495 -20.86 5.97 22.05
C ARG A 495 -21.29 4.78 22.91
N GLY A 496 -20.48 3.74 22.95
CA GLY A 496 -20.62 2.66 23.92
C GLY A 496 -21.73 1.67 23.58
N ASN A 497 -21.72 1.17 22.34
CA ASN A 497 -22.60 0.13 21.77
C ASN A 497 -23.83 0.67 21.01
N VAL A 498 -23.58 1.39 19.91
CA VAL A 498 -24.57 1.93 18.97
C VAL A 498 -25.10 0.82 18.04
N GLY A 499 -25.58 -0.29 18.61
CA GLY A 499 -26.16 -1.45 17.91
C GLY A 499 -25.18 -2.25 17.04
N HIS A 500 -24.51 -1.61 16.08
CA HIS A 500 -23.65 -2.20 15.06
C HIS A 500 -22.18 -1.72 15.11
N CYS A 501 -21.85 -0.67 15.86
CA CYS A 501 -20.49 -0.19 16.09
C CYS A 501 -20.27 0.35 17.52
N ASP A 502 -19.04 0.72 17.88
CA ASP A 502 -18.68 1.20 19.21
C ASP A 502 -18.81 2.73 19.34
N VAL A 503 -18.50 3.47 18.28
CA VAL A 503 -18.72 4.93 18.16
C VAL A 503 -19.24 5.26 16.76
N MET A 504 -20.21 6.17 16.67
CA MET A 504 -20.80 6.59 15.40
C MET A 504 -20.84 8.12 15.27
N TYR A 505 -20.47 8.62 14.10
CA TYR A 505 -20.59 10.03 13.73
C TYR A 505 -21.45 10.19 12.48
N SER A 506 -22.16 11.31 12.40
CA SER A 506 -22.72 11.82 11.14
C SER A 506 -21.82 12.93 10.60
N THR A 507 -21.68 13.05 9.28
CA THR A 507 -20.90 14.12 8.64
C THR A 507 -21.59 14.62 7.38
N THR A 508 -21.43 15.92 7.11
CA THR A 508 -21.85 16.58 5.87
C THR A 508 -20.70 16.70 4.85
N LYS A 509 -19.48 16.30 5.20
CA LYS A 509 -18.29 16.44 4.33
C LYS A 509 -18.23 15.42 3.21
N PHE A 510 -18.92 14.29 3.33
CA PHE A 510 -18.97 13.31 2.25
C PHE A 510 -19.90 13.76 1.15
N ARG A 511 -19.32 14.00 -0.02
CA ARG A 511 -19.97 14.48 -1.24
C ARG A 511 -19.80 13.44 -2.34
N LYS A 512 -20.83 13.31 -3.16
CA LYS A 512 -20.88 12.39 -4.29
C LYS A 512 -21.68 13.02 -5.43
N LYS A 513 -21.32 12.67 -6.66
CA LYS A 513 -22.03 13.03 -7.89
C LYS A 513 -22.50 11.78 -8.62
N PRO A 514 -23.62 11.85 -9.35
CA PRO A 514 -23.98 10.79 -10.29
C PRO A 514 -22.97 10.74 -11.44
N SER A 515 -22.89 9.62 -12.17
CA SER A 515 -22.04 9.51 -13.36
C SER A 515 -22.65 10.12 -14.63
N SER A 516 -23.98 10.22 -14.70
CA SER A 516 -24.69 10.92 -15.77
C SER A 516 -26.02 11.49 -15.28
N ASN A 517 -26.59 12.43 -16.01
CA ASN A 517 -27.89 13.05 -15.70
C ASN A 517 -29.09 12.36 -16.39
N ASN A 518 -28.84 11.40 -17.27
CA ASN A 518 -29.88 10.69 -18.03
C ASN A 518 -30.01 9.20 -17.67
N GLU A 519 -29.46 8.81 -16.53
CA GLU A 519 -29.51 7.47 -15.95
C GLU A 519 -30.92 7.06 -15.43
N ASN A 520 -31.96 7.78 -15.85
CA ASN A 520 -33.36 7.55 -15.52
C ASN A 520 -33.99 6.50 -16.46
N GLY A 521 -33.45 5.28 -16.44
CA GLY A 521 -34.17 4.11 -16.93
C GLY A 521 -35.07 3.55 -15.83
N ARG A 522 -36.24 2.99 -16.19
CA ARG A 522 -37.21 2.30 -15.29
C ARG A 522 -36.59 1.22 -14.37
N TYR A 523 -35.28 0.95 -14.48
CA TYR A 523 -34.47 0.00 -13.72
C TYR A 523 -32.96 0.38 -13.62
N GLY A 524 -32.54 1.58 -14.07
CA GLY A 524 -31.11 1.94 -14.29
C GLY A 524 -30.42 2.60 -13.10
N GLY A 525 -31.11 3.51 -12.40
CA GLY A 525 -30.62 4.21 -11.22
C GLY A 525 -29.42 5.15 -11.46
N TYR A 526 -29.15 6.03 -10.49
CA TYR A 526 -28.00 6.93 -10.48
C TYR A 526 -26.76 6.21 -9.96
N MET A 527 -25.79 6.00 -10.85
CA MET A 527 -24.55 5.30 -10.58
C MET A 527 -23.49 6.26 -10.01
N ASN A 528 -22.42 5.68 -9.45
CA ASN A 528 -21.33 6.44 -8.86
C ASN A 528 -20.51 7.18 -9.94
N GLY A 529 -20.61 8.51 -9.96
CA GLY A 529 -19.64 9.40 -10.60
C GLY A 529 -18.45 9.63 -9.67
N GLU A 530 -18.09 10.89 -9.43
CA GLU A 530 -17.04 11.22 -8.48
C GLU A 530 -17.53 11.22 -7.03
N SER A 531 -16.63 10.92 -6.10
CA SER A 531 -16.88 11.14 -4.67
C SER A 531 -15.61 11.58 -3.96
N ASN A 532 -15.74 12.34 -2.87
CA ASN A 532 -14.60 12.77 -2.06
C ASN A 532 -14.32 11.84 -0.87
N ILE A 533 -14.97 10.67 -0.79
CA ILE A 533 -14.76 9.75 0.33
C ILE A 533 -13.32 9.28 0.37
N GLY A 534 -12.74 8.90 -0.79
CA GLY A 534 -11.34 8.48 -0.91
C GLY A 534 -10.35 9.58 -0.52
N LYS A 535 -10.67 10.85 -0.80
CA LYS A 535 -9.89 12.03 -0.38
C LYS A 535 -9.70 12.05 1.13
N TRP A 536 -10.81 11.96 1.88
CA TRP A 536 -10.80 11.95 3.34
C TRP A 536 -10.25 10.64 3.92
N THR A 537 -10.51 9.50 3.28
CA THR A 537 -9.91 8.21 3.64
C THR A 537 -8.39 8.31 3.67
N MET A 538 -7.76 8.90 2.64
CA MET A 538 -6.30 9.02 2.60
C MET A 538 -5.76 9.93 3.70
N ARG A 539 -6.41 11.07 4.01
CA ARG A 539 -5.94 11.97 5.09
C ARG A 539 -6.11 11.34 6.46
N LEU A 540 -7.20 10.59 6.67
CA LEU A 540 -7.39 9.81 7.88
C LEU A 540 -6.31 8.72 8.00
N CYS A 541 -5.98 8.02 6.91
CA CYS A 541 -4.89 7.06 6.91
C CYS A 541 -3.54 7.70 7.23
N ASP A 542 -3.21 8.84 6.64
CA ASP A 542 -1.96 9.55 6.90
C ASP A 542 -1.90 10.01 8.36
N PHE A 543 -2.99 10.56 8.90
CA PHE A 543 -3.09 10.91 10.31
C PHE A 543 -2.85 9.71 11.23
N MET A 544 -3.52 8.59 10.99
CA MET A 544 -3.40 7.39 11.81
C MET A 544 -2.00 6.78 11.74
N VAL A 545 -1.46 6.63 10.53
CA VAL A 545 -0.20 5.90 10.30
C VAL A 545 1.03 6.73 10.61
N ASP A 546 0.97 8.04 10.40
CA ASP A 546 2.14 8.88 10.41
C ASP A 546 2.11 9.96 11.49
N HIS A 547 0.97 10.63 11.69
CA HIS A 547 0.86 11.66 12.73
C HIS A 547 0.74 11.05 14.14
N LEU A 548 -0.16 10.07 14.33
CA LEU A 548 -0.19 9.28 15.55
C LEU A 548 1.02 8.31 15.60
N GLY A 549 1.41 7.77 14.45
CA GLY A 549 2.67 7.02 14.30
C GLY A 549 2.69 5.61 14.90
N GLU A 550 1.60 5.18 15.55
CA GLU A 550 1.48 3.90 16.27
C GLU A 550 0.45 2.93 15.65
N TRP A 551 -0.05 3.21 14.45
CA TRP A 551 -1.08 2.40 13.80
C TRP A 551 -0.68 2.04 12.36
N ASP A 552 -0.63 0.75 12.04
CA ASP A 552 -0.40 0.28 10.68
C ASP A 552 -1.72 -0.04 10.00
N LEU A 553 -1.98 0.53 8.83
CA LEU A 553 -3.12 0.14 8.02
C LEU A 553 -2.89 -1.26 7.40
N ILE A 554 -3.87 -2.15 7.57
CA ILE A 554 -3.82 -3.52 7.02
C ILE A 554 -4.92 -3.78 5.98
N VAL A 555 -6.06 -3.08 6.07
CA VAL A 555 -7.18 -3.21 5.12
C VAL A 555 -7.62 -1.83 4.69
N CYS A 556 -7.90 -1.67 3.39
CA CYS A 556 -8.55 -0.51 2.82
C CYS A 556 -9.44 -0.99 1.67
N ASN A 557 -10.64 -1.45 2.03
CA ASN A 557 -11.63 -1.94 1.08
C ASN A 557 -12.69 -0.89 0.82
N SER A 558 -13.32 -0.94 -0.33
CA SER A 558 -14.53 -0.21 -0.63
C SER A 558 -15.61 -1.19 -1.07
N ASP A 559 -16.85 -0.74 -0.99
CA ASP A 559 -17.94 -1.45 -1.65
C ASP A 559 -18.91 -0.42 -2.18
N ASN A 560 -19.62 -0.81 -3.23
CA ASN A 560 -20.72 -0.05 -3.78
C ASN A 560 -22.02 -0.83 -3.53
N LEU A 561 -22.99 -0.13 -2.97
CA LEU A 561 -24.30 -0.69 -2.67
C LEU A 561 -25.34 0.21 -3.31
N ASP A 562 -26.52 -0.32 -3.59
CA ASP A 562 -27.62 0.50 -4.08
C ASP A 562 -28.75 0.56 -3.05
N ARG A 563 -29.35 1.75 -2.92
CA ARG A 563 -30.67 1.90 -2.31
C ARG A 563 -31.66 2.22 -3.41
N SER A 564 -32.74 1.46 -3.50
CA SER A 564 -33.79 1.67 -4.50
C SER A 564 -35.02 2.35 -3.91
N PHE A 565 -35.49 3.38 -4.60
CA PHE A 565 -36.67 4.18 -4.27
C PHE A 565 -37.83 3.72 -5.16
N GLN A 566 -38.98 3.42 -4.53
CA GLN A 566 -40.16 2.95 -5.25
C GLN A 566 -40.95 4.12 -5.79
N HIS A 567 -41.30 4.05 -7.07
CA HIS A 567 -42.18 4.99 -7.75
C HIS A 567 -43.37 4.27 -8.38
N GLY A 568 -44.45 5.01 -8.61
CA GLY A 568 -45.70 4.47 -9.13
C GLY A 568 -46.40 3.47 -8.19
N SER A 569 -47.44 2.83 -8.69
CA SER A 569 -48.23 1.82 -7.98
C SER A 569 -48.78 0.77 -8.96
N GLY A 570 -49.15 -0.41 -8.44
CA GLY A 570 -49.67 -1.52 -9.26
C GLY A 570 -48.70 -1.94 -10.36
N ASP A 571 -49.21 -2.14 -11.58
CA ASP A 571 -48.43 -2.55 -12.76
C ASP A 571 -47.47 -1.46 -13.28
N ASN A 572 -47.65 -0.22 -12.83
CA ASN A 572 -46.76 0.90 -13.13
C ASN A 572 -45.64 1.07 -12.11
N LYS A 573 -45.51 0.16 -11.12
CA LYS A 573 -44.43 0.19 -10.14
C LYS A 573 -43.06 0.06 -10.83
N TYR A 574 -42.14 0.94 -10.46
CA TYR A 574 -40.74 0.86 -10.85
C TYR A 574 -39.83 1.33 -9.71
N PHE A 575 -38.53 1.08 -9.88
CA PHE A 575 -37.53 1.43 -8.88
C PHE A 575 -36.40 2.23 -9.51
N ASN A 576 -36.05 3.32 -8.86
CA ASN A 576 -34.84 4.07 -9.16
C ASN A 576 -33.80 3.76 -8.09
N SER A 577 -32.66 3.21 -8.49
CA SER A 577 -31.54 2.97 -7.57
C SER A 577 -30.68 4.23 -7.43
N VAL A 578 -30.07 4.44 -6.28
CA VAL A 578 -29.01 5.42 -6.08
C VAL A 578 -27.87 4.71 -5.37
N THR A 579 -26.66 4.84 -5.91
CA THR A 579 -25.50 4.15 -5.36
C THR A 579 -25.01 4.80 -4.05
N ALA A 580 -24.99 4.02 -2.98
CA ALA A 580 -24.22 4.20 -1.77
C ALA A 580 -22.76 3.79 -1.96
N ARG A 581 -21.87 4.36 -1.16
CA ARG A 581 -20.45 4.00 -1.15
C ARG A 581 -19.97 3.81 0.28
N GLU A 582 -19.16 2.80 0.51
CA GLU A 582 -18.49 2.55 1.78
C GLU A 582 -16.99 2.35 1.61
N MET A 583 -16.22 2.70 2.64
CA MET A 583 -14.78 2.48 2.75
C MET A 583 -14.51 1.86 4.12
N GLN A 584 -14.00 0.63 4.14
CA GLN A 584 -13.59 -0.07 5.36
C GLN A 584 -12.08 -0.02 5.53
N LEU A 585 -11.65 0.55 6.64
CA LEU A 585 -10.26 0.65 7.05
C LEU A 585 -10.05 -0.23 8.27
N VAL A 586 -8.99 -1.04 8.30
CA VAL A 586 -8.56 -1.72 9.52
C VAL A 586 -7.12 -1.34 9.82
N PHE A 587 -6.89 -0.90 11.05
CA PHE A 587 -5.59 -0.56 11.58
C PHE A 587 -5.18 -1.56 12.65
N ARG A 588 -3.89 -1.88 12.70
CA ARG A 588 -3.26 -2.66 13.76
C ARG A 588 -2.33 -1.76 14.56
N HIS A 589 -2.50 -1.75 15.87
CA HIS A 589 -1.64 -0.99 16.77
C HIS A 589 -0.22 -1.59 16.81
N LYS A 590 0.79 -0.72 16.81
CA LYS A 590 2.21 -1.07 16.88
C LYS A 590 2.85 -0.32 18.04
N ALA A 591 3.03 -1.04 19.15
CA ALA A 591 3.68 -0.50 20.34
C ALA A 591 5.11 -0.02 20.02
N GLY A 592 5.42 1.23 20.41
CA GLY A 592 6.71 1.87 20.14
C GLY A 592 6.78 2.63 18.80
N GLY A 593 5.69 2.67 18.04
CA GLY A 593 5.53 3.47 16.85
C GLY A 593 6.38 3.04 15.64
N ARG A 594 6.40 3.90 14.62
CA ARG A 594 7.18 3.74 13.40
C ARG A 594 8.35 4.73 13.38
N GLY A 595 9.53 4.25 12.98
CA GLY A 595 10.54 5.15 12.43
C GLY A 595 9.99 5.73 11.13
N VAL A 596 9.45 6.95 11.19
CA VAL A 596 8.90 7.64 10.01
C VAL A 596 10.04 7.98 9.07
N PHE A 597 10.09 7.31 7.93
CA PHE A 597 11.08 7.56 6.89
C PHE A 597 10.43 7.66 5.52
N MET A 598 10.75 8.74 4.81
CA MET A 598 10.35 8.97 3.43
C MET A 598 11.56 9.02 2.54
N SER A 599 11.48 8.34 1.39
CA SER A 599 12.46 8.50 0.32
C SER A 599 12.14 9.67 -0.62
N ALA A 600 10.97 10.29 -0.51
CA ALA A 600 10.59 11.42 -1.34
C ALA A 600 11.00 12.74 -0.67
N SER A 601 12.31 13.02 -0.58
CA SER A 601 12.75 14.41 -0.47
C SER A 601 12.83 15.00 -1.88
N ASN A 602 12.29 16.21 -2.06
CA ASN A 602 12.49 17.00 -3.27
C ASN A 602 13.95 17.48 -3.28
N VAL A 603 14.87 16.61 -3.69
CA VAL A 603 16.25 17.01 -3.92
C VAL A 603 16.24 17.92 -5.14
N GLU A 604 16.66 19.17 -4.95
CA GLU A 604 16.71 20.16 -6.01
C GLU A 604 17.60 19.69 -7.17
N PRO A 605 17.14 19.81 -8.43
CA PRO A 605 17.96 19.54 -9.61
C PRO A 605 19.24 20.39 -9.63
N LEU A 606 20.32 19.83 -10.16
CA LEU A 606 21.58 20.56 -10.35
C LEU A 606 21.46 21.63 -11.45
N GLY A 607 20.52 21.47 -12.39
CA GLY A 607 20.26 22.39 -13.50
C GLY A 607 21.32 22.34 -14.61
N ARG A 608 22.35 21.51 -14.45
CA ARG A 608 23.41 21.22 -15.42
C ARG A 608 23.93 19.79 -15.23
N PRO A 609 24.58 19.20 -16.25
CA PRO A 609 25.25 17.92 -16.06
C PRO A 609 26.26 17.98 -14.89
N PRO A 610 26.34 16.94 -14.05
CA PRO A 610 27.32 16.87 -12.99
C PRO A 610 28.75 16.68 -13.56
N LEU A 611 29.76 16.86 -12.73
CA LEU A 611 31.17 16.76 -13.07
C LEU A 611 31.56 15.29 -13.27
N GLN A 612 31.88 14.94 -14.52
CA GLN A 612 32.32 13.59 -14.89
C GLN A 612 31.35 12.50 -14.36
N PRO A 613 30.07 12.51 -14.77
CA PRO A 613 29.09 11.55 -14.28
C PRO A 613 29.55 10.13 -14.58
N PRO A 614 29.30 9.17 -13.69
CA PRO A 614 29.62 7.78 -13.97
C PRO A 614 28.88 7.30 -15.24
N PRO A 615 29.57 6.63 -16.17
CA PRO A 615 28.96 6.19 -17.43
C PRO A 615 27.85 5.15 -17.19
N TYR A 616 27.93 4.41 -16.07
CA TYR A 616 26.99 3.37 -15.67
C TYR A 616 25.71 3.88 -14.98
N TRP A 617 25.56 5.20 -14.78
CA TRP A 617 24.27 5.75 -14.39
C TRP A 617 23.21 5.40 -15.44
N LYS A 618 21.97 5.15 -15.00
CA LYS A 618 20.86 4.74 -15.87
C LYS A 618 19.90 5.88 -16.13
N ASP A 619 19.69 6.76 -15.16
CA ASP A 619 18.72 7.85 -15.26
C ASP A 619 19.29 9.00 -16.12
N ALA A 620 18.59 9.32 -17.20
CA ALA A 620 19.00 10.39 -18.11
C ALA A 620 18.92 11.77 -17.44
N GLY A 621 17.90 11.99 -16.59
CA GLY A 621 17.70 13.24 -15.87
C GLY A 621 18.76 13.48 -14.79
N CYS A 622 19.28 12.43 -14.17
CA CYS A 622 20.44 12.55 -13.29
C CYS A 622 21.72 12.84 -14.09
N LYS A 623 21.88 12.26 -15.29
CA LYS A 623 23.06 12.53 -16.14
C LYS A 623 23.12 13.95 -16.69
N ASP A 624 21.97 14.56 -16.99
CA ASP A 624 21.90 15.95 -17.46
C ASP A 624 21.65 16.98 -16.34
N GLY A 625 21.35 16.50 -15.12
CA GLY A 625 21.12 17.31 -13.92
C GLY A 625 19.73 17.92 -13.80
N THR A 626 18.76 17.49 -14.62
CA THR A 626 17.34 17.88 -14.51
C THR A 626 16.60 17.17 -13.37
N VAL A 627 17.16 16.07 -12.85
CA VAL A 627 16.66 15.33 -11.68
C VAL A 627 17.69 15.38 -10.56
N GLY A 628 17.30 15.86 -9.37
CA GLY A 628 18.22 16.06 -8.25
C GLY A 628 18.76 14.78 -7.60
N HIS A 629 17.96 13.70 -7.59
CA HIS A 629 18.39 12.37 -7.13
C HIS A 629 17.42 11.29 -7.61
N LYS A 630 17.96 10.14 -8.02
CA LYS A 630 17.19 8.90 -8.24
C LYS A 630 17.87 7.73 -7.53
N LEU A 631 17.06 6.92 -6.84
CA LEU A 631 17.47 5.59 -6.38
C LEU A 631 17.05 4.58 -7.44
N VAL A 632 17.99 3.75 -7.88
CA VAL A 632 17.77 2.74 -8.91
C VAL A 632 18.13 1.35 -8.41
N PRO A 633 17.40 0.31 -8.84
CA PRO A 633 17.81 -1.09 -8.68
C PRO A 633 19.26 -1.35 -9.07
N GLY A 634 20.01 -1.99 -8.16
CA GLY A 634 21.28 -2.61 -8.52
C GLY A 634 21.08 -3.71 -9.56
N THR A 635 22.02 -3.83 -10.49
CA THR A 635 22.04 -4.93 -11.47
C THR A 635 22.38 -6.27 -10.80
N PRO A 636 22.05 -7.42 -11.43
CA PRO A 636 22.48 -8.73 -10.92
C PRO A 636 24.01 -8.83 -10.74
N GLU A 637 24.77 -8.17 -11.62
CA GLU A 637 26.23 -8.08 -11.51
C GLU A 637 26.66 -7.26 -10.29
N GLU A 638 26.03 -6.11 -10.05
CA GLU A 638 26.31 -5.30 -8.85
C GLU A 638 25.96 -6.06 -7.57
N LEU A 639 24.81 -6.76 -7.52
CA LEU A 639 24.45 -7.61 -6.39
C LEU A 639 25.48 -8.72 -6.14
N THR A 640 26.03 -9.30 -7.21
CA THR A 640 27.13 -10.28 -7.13
C THR A 640 28.36 -9.64 -6.46
N TRP A 641 28.74 -8.42 -6.86
CA TRP A 641 29.86 -7.73 -6.21
C TRP A 641 29.58 -7.37 -4.74
N MET A 642 28.32 -7.09 -4.39
CA MET A 642 27.93 -6.92 -2.98
C MET A 642 28.11 -8.22 -2.21
N GLN A 643 27.81 -9.38 -2.79
CA GLN A 643 28.10 -10.65 -2.13
C GLN A 643 29.62 -10.87 -1.99
N GLU A 644 30.39 -10.60 -3.04
CA GLU A 644 31.86 -10.71 -3.03
C GLU A 644 32.52 -9.84 -1.95
N ILE A 645 32.09 -8.58 -1.80
CA ILE A 645 32.65 -7.69 -0.78
C ILE A 645 32.28 -8.15 0.64
N LEU A 646 31.07 -8.70 0.84
CA LEU A 646 30.65 -9.25 2.14
C LEU A 646 31.47 -10.47 2.52
N ASP A 647 31.58 -11.44 1.62
CA ASP A 647 32.30 -12.70 1.85
C ASP A 647 33.81 -12.46 1.96
N GLY A 648 34.38 -11.69 1.04
CA GLY A 648 35.84 -11.46 0.96
C GLY A 648 36.40 -10.55 2.06
N THR A 649 35.55 -9.83 2.79
CA THR A 649 35.98 -8.97 3.91
C THR A 649 35.43 -9.40 5.27
N PHE A 650 34.78 -10.57 5.32
CA PHE A 650 34.32 -11.19 6.54
C PHE A 650 35.52 -11.62 7.41
N LYS A 651 35.41 -11.40 8.72
CA LYS A 651 36.40 -11.84 9.70
C LYS A 651 35.66 -12.34 10.92
N ASN A 652 35.94 -13.58 11.34
CA ASN A 652 35.32 -14.18 12.52
C ASN A 652 35.85 -13.58 13.84
N LYS A 653 35.51 -12.30 14.09
CA LYS A 653 35.83 -11.54 15.30
C LYS A 653 34.69 -10.55 15.58
N VAL A 654 34.49 -10.25 16.86
CA VAL A 654 33.58 -9.20 17.32
C VAL A 654 34.27 -8.32 18.36
N THR A 655 33.81 -7.08 18.47
CA THR A 655 34.23 -6.11 19.47
C THR A 655 33.08 -5.77 20.41
N ARG A 656 33.35 -4.92 21.40
CA ARG A 656 32.34 -4.37 22.32
C ARG A 656 31.27 -3.51 21.64
N ASP A 657 31.46 -3.13 20.38
CA ASP A 657 30.54 -2.24 19.67
C ASP A 657 29.29 -2.99 19.20
N ARG A 658 29.34 -4.33 19.10
CA ARG A 658 28.17 -5.16 18.85
C ARG A 658 27.29 -5.22 20.11
N LYS A 659 26.08 -4.70 20.01
CA LYS A 659 25.15 -4.54 21.15
C LYS A 659 23.93 -5.46 21.11
N ASP A 660 23.81 -6.32 20.12
CA ASP A 660 22.60 -7.14 19.89
C ASP A 660 22.59 -8.48 20.67
N GLY A 661 23.66 -8.81 21.38
CA GLY A 661 23.77 -10.05 22.15
C GLY A 661 23.77 -11.35 21.32
N GLN A 662 23.68 -11.25 19.99
CA GLN A 662 23.62 -12.42 19.13
C GLN A 662 25.00 -13.01 18.87
N PRO A 663 25.09 -14.35 18.66
CA PRO A 663 26.28 -14.95 18.11
C PRO A 663 26.66 -14.30 16.77
N LEU A 664 27.96 -14.25 16.45
CA LEU A 664 28.39 -13.87 15.11
C LEU A 664 27.87 -14.92 14.11
N ALA A 665 27.39 -14.42 12.97
CA ALA A 665 26.97 -15.21 11.81
C ALA A 665 28.20 -15.84 11.13
N ASP A 666 28.02 -16.96 10.45
CA ASP A 666 29.08 -17.55 9.63
C ASP A 666 29.20 -16.85 8.27
N ARG A 667 28.10 -16.23 7.81
CA ARG A 667 28.02 -15.55 6.51
C ARG A 667 26.99 -14.44 6.51
N PHE A 668 27.23 -13.43 5.68
CA PHE A 668 26.24 -12.43 5.31
C PHE A 668 25.82 -12.66 3.86
N VAL A 669 24.53 -12.87 3.63
CA VAL A 669 24.00 -13.12 2.29
C VAL A 669 23.36 -11.84 1.78
N ALA A 670 23.94 -11.24 0.75
CA ALA A 670 23.38 -10.10 0.04
C ALA A 670 22.06 -10.53 -0.61
N VAL A 671 21.02 -9.75 -0.31
CA VAL A 671 19.64 -10.03 -0.68
C VAL A 671 19.21 -9.09 -1.79
N GLN A 672 19.48 -7.81 -1.61
CA GLN A 672 19.18 -6.76 -2.60
C GLN A 672 20.21 -5.63 -2.46
N CYS A 673 20.43 -4.89 -3.54
CA CYS A 673 21.09 -3.60 -3.45
C CYS A 673 20.36 -2.53 -4.27
N VAL A 674 20.40 -1.30 -3.77
CA VAL A 674 19.92 -0.10 -4.45
C VAL A 674 21.09 0.83 -4.65
N ARG A 675 21.15 1.51 -5.79
CA ARG A 675 22.19 2.45 -6.17
C ARG A 675 21.65 3.88 -6.16
N SER A 676 22.43 4.81 -5.63
CA SER A 676 22.16 6.24 -5.68
C SER A 676 22.77 6.88 -6.93
N GLU A 677 21.94 7.57 -7.70
CA GLU A 677 22.33 8.47 -8.79
C GLU A 677 22.00 9.90 -8.35
N HIS A 678 22.94 10.55 -7.66
CA HIS A 678 22.72 11.84 -7.03
C HIS A 678 23.68 12.89 -7.60
N PRO A 679 23.25 13.71 -8.59
CA PRO A 679 24.09 14.76 -9.21
C PRO A 679 24.76 15.70 -8.21
N GLY A 680 24.00 16.26 -7.26
CA GLY A 680 24.54 17.20 -6.26
C GLY A 680 25.62 16.60 -5.34
N LEU A 681 25.40 15.37 -4.82
CA LEU A 681 26.43 14.68 -4.02
C LEU A 681 27.64 14.28 -4.86
N TRP A 682 27.40 13.82 -6.09
CA TRP A 682 28.47 13.44 -7.00
C TRP A 682 29.37 14.62 -7.36
N ASP A 683 28.81 15.81 -7.59
CA ASP A 683 29.59 17.02 -7.86
C ASP A 683 30.57 17.33 -6.73
N ARG A 684 30.07 17.38 -5.48
CA ARG A 684 30.91 17.62 -4.30
C ARG A 684 32.01 16.56 -4.19
N PHE A 685 31.68 15.29 -4.46
CA PHE A 685 32.63 14.20 -4.48
C PHE A 685 33.68 14.33 -5.59
N ALA A 686 33.28 14.68 -6.80
CA ALA A 686 34.15 14.83 -7.96
C ALA A 686 35.13 16.01 -7.79
N GLU A 687 34.67 17.13 -7.23
CA GLU A 687 35.52 18.27 -6.86
C GLU A 687 36.57 17.85 -5.82
N ARG A 688 36.16 17.20 -4.73
CA ARG A 688 37.08 16.73 -3.69
C ARG A 688 38.09 15.73 -4.25
N ARG A 689 37.66 14.82 -5.13
CA ARG A 689 38.54 13.88 -5.84
C ARG A 689 39.61 14.61 -6.65
N GLY A 690 39.25 15.70 -7.35
CA GLY A 690 40.20 16.52 -8.10
C GLY A 690 41.29 17.12 -7.19
N LEU A 691 40.87 17.74 -6.09
CA LEU A 691 41.79 18.34 -5.11
C LEU A 691 42.77 17.32 -4.52
N VAL A 692 42.28 16.14 -4.13
CA VAL A 692 43.12 15.09 -3.55
C VAL A 692 44.05 14.46 -4.60
N ALA A 693 43.59 14.29 -5.84
CA ALA A 693 44.43 13.81 -6.95
C ALA A 693 45.61 14.75 -7.24
N GLU A 694 45.40 16.06 -7.14
CA GLU A 694 46.46 17.06 -7.32
C GLU A 694 47.50 17.02 -6.20
N ALA A 695 47.06 16.83 -4.95
CA ALA A 695 47.95 16.69 -3.79
C ALA A 695 48.69 15.32 -3.77
N GLY A 696 48.09 14.28 -4.34
CA GLY A 696 48.54 12.88 -4.26
C GLY A 696 49.49 12.39 -5.36
N ARG A 697 50.19 13.27 -6.10
CA ARG A 697 51.00 12.90 -7.28
C ARG A 697 52.17 11.92 -7.03
N SER A 698 52.47 11.56 -5.78
CA SER A 698 53.41 10.48 -5.42
C SER A 698 52.64 9.29 -4.83
N SER A 699 52.37 8.26 -5.65
CA SER A 699 51.53 7.10 -5.30
C SER A 699 52.18 6.07 -4.36
N SER A 700 53.40 6.31 -3.87
CA SER A 700 54.20 5.30 -3.12
C SER A 700 53.66 4.95 -1.73
N ASP A 701 52.73 5.74 -1.17
CA ASP A 701 52.35 5.68 0.24
C ASP A 701 50.85 5.41 0.47
N PHE A 702 50.10 5.02 -0.57
CA PHE A 702 48.67 4.77 -0.44
C PHE A 702 48.39 3.45 0.28
N VAL A 703 47.52 3.51 1.28
CA VAL A 703 46.94 2.32 1.90
C VAL A 703 45.77 1.85 1.05
N GLU A 704 45.85 0.61 0.57
CA GLU A 704 44.77 -0.04 -0.16
C GLU A 704 43.85 -0.82 0.81
N PRO A 705 42.53 -0.52 0.81
CA PRO A 705 41.57 -1.29 1.59
C PRO A 705 41.32 -2.70 1.03
N LYS A 706 41.03 -3.66 1.90
CA LYS A 706 40.78 -5.07 1.54
C LYS A 706 39.57 -5.26 0.62
N THR A 707 38.61 -4.35 0.67
CA THR A 707 37.44 -4.29 -0.22
C THR A 707 37.81 -4.26 -1.69
N MET A 708 38.94 -3.64 -2.05
CA MET A 708 39.40 -3.52 -3.44
C MET A 708 39.81 -4.87 -4.02
N ALA A 709 40.45 -5.72 -3.21
CA ALA A 709 40.78 -7.09 -3.59
C ALA A 709 39.55 -8.02 -3.53
N ALA A 710 38.65 -7.80 -2.56
CA ALA A 710 37.47 -8.64 -2.35
C ALA A 710 36.45 -8.55 -3.50
N ALA A 711 36.25 -7.36 -4.09
CA ALA A 711 35.30 -7.15 -5.18
C ALA A 711 35.97 -6.42 -6.37
N PRO A 712 36.70 -7.14 -7.25
CA PRO A 712 37.43 -6.55 -8.36
C PRO A 712 36.56 -5.76 -9.34
N GLY A 713 35.29 -6.15 -9.50
CA GLY A 713 34.32 -5.43 -10.33
C GLY A 713 34.05 -4.01 -9.84
N LEU A 714 33.87 -3.84 -8.53
CA LEU A 714 33.78 -2.52 -7.89
C LEU A 714 35.10 -1.77 -7.98
N ALA A 715 36.23 -2.43 -7.69
CA ALA A 715 37.55 -1.80 -7.70
C ALA A 715 37.89 -1.14 -9.04
N ARG A 716 37.50 -1.75 -10.17
CA ARG A 716 37.67 -1.16 -11.51
C ARG A 716 36.99 0.20 -11.67
N ARG A 717 35.91 0.49 -10.93
CA ARG A 717 35.21 1.79 -10.97
C ARG A 717 35.97 2.91 -10.26
N CYS A 718 37.04 2.59 -9.52
CA CYS A 718 37.92 3.57 -8.89
C CYS A 718 39.14 3.92 -9.75
N VAL A 719 39.40 3.15 -10.82
CA VAL A 719 40.62 3.27 -11.63
C VAL A 719 40.28 3.84 -13.01
N HIS A 720 40.90 4.97 -13.35
CA HIS A 720 40.83 5.52 -14.70
C HIS A 720 41.81 4.81 -15.62
N ALA A 721 41.39 4.46 -16.83
CA ALA A 721 42.20 3.69 -17.77
C ALA A 721 43.55 4.34 -18.11
N SER A 722 43.62 5.68 -18.16
CA SER A 722 44.84 6.41 -18.55
C SER A 722 45.68 6.97 -17.40
N VAL A 723 45.07 7.28 -16.24
CA VAL A 723 45.77 7.94 -15.11
C VAL A 723 45.77 7.13 -13.82
N GLY A 724 45.21 5.92 -13.85
CA GLY A 724 45.15 5.04 -12.69
C GLY A 724 44.20 5.58 -11.61
N ASN A 725 44.62 5.51 -10.35
CA ASN A 725 43.83 5.93 -9.19
C ASN A 725 44.55 7.02 -8.36
N PRO A 726 44.74 8.23 -8.90
CA PRO A 726 45.59 9.26 -8.30
C PRO A 726 45.04 9.83 -6.98
N ALA A 727 43.74 9.69 -6.73
CA ALA A 727 43.10 10.14 -5.49
C ALA A 727 42.96 9.02 -4.44
N ASN A 728 43.51 7.83 -4.70
CA ASN A 728 43.32 6.63 -3.89
C ASN A 728 41.82 6.37 -3.60
N GLN A 729 40.98 6.37 -4.63
CA GLN A 729 39.57 6.02 -4.48
C GLN A 729 39.41 4.55 -4.09
N ALA A 730 38.54 4.26 -3.13
CA ALA A 730 38.21 2.89 -2.74
C ALA A 730 36.75 2.77 -2.30
N TYR A 731 36.24 1.55 -2.26
CA TYR A 731 34.94 1.27 -1.63
C TYR A 731 35.13 0.89 -0.16
N LEU A 732 34.29 1.42 0.72
CA LEU A 732 34.26 1.10 2.15
C LEU A 732 32.82 0.91 2.63
N LEU A 733 32.67 0.28 3.79
CA LEU A 733 31.39 -0.20 4.31
C LEU A 733 30.95 0.63 5.52
N HIS A 734 29.64 0.84 5.67
CA HIS A 734 29.04 1.46 6.85
C HIS A 734 27.76 0.73 7.25
N GLY A 735 27.76 0.07 8.41
CA GLY A 735 26.55 -0.62 8.89
C GLY A 735 25.56 0.33 9.53
N THR A 736 24.28 0.10 9.25
CA THR A 736 23.17 0.91 9.78
C THR A 736 21.86 0.10 9.71
N ASN A 737 20.70 0.74 9.83
CA ASN A 737 19.41 0.09 9.56
C ASN A 737 18.91 0.41 8.13
N PRO A 738 18.02 -0.40 7.55
CA PRO A 738 17.54 -0.20 6.18
C PRO A 738 17.01 1.21 5.90
N THR A 739 16.19 1.72 6.81
CA THR A 739 15.66 3.09 6.79
C THR A 739 16.78 4.16 6.71
N SER A 740 17.76 4.10 7.62
CA SER A 740 18.88 5.04 7.69
C SER A 740 19.83 4.91 6.50
N ALA A 741 20.04 3.70 5.97
CA ALA A 741 20.86 3.50 4.78
C ALA A 741 20.31 4.32 3.62
N VAL A 742 19.01 4.21 3.38
CA VAL A 742 18.33 4.99 2.34
C VAL A 742 18.41 6.49 2.62
N ALA A 743 18.24 6.91 3.88
CA ALA A 743 18.37 8.32 4.28
C ALA A 743 19.73 8.91 3.89
N ILE A 744 20.79 8.14 4.10
CA ILE A 744 22.17 8.55 3.82
C ILE A 744 22.41 8.59 2.31
N LEU A 745 21.85 7.67 1.52
CA LEU A 745 21.91 7.76 0.05
C LEU A 745 21.29 9.06 -0.48
N GLN A 746 20.33 9.63 0.25
CA GLN A 746 19.60 10.84 -0.15
C GLN A 746 20.25 12.12 0.34
N ASN A 747 20.59 12.17 1.62
CA ASN A 747 21.00 13.39 2.28
C ASN A 747 22.48 13.42 2.61
N SER A 748 23.22 12.37 2.23
CA SER A 748 24.60 12.11 2.65
C SER A 748 24.71 11.90 4.18
N PHE A 749 25.94 11.83 4.69
CA PHE A 749 26.22 11.71 6.11
C PHE A 749 26.06 13.06 6.81
N THR A 750 25.30 13.13 7.90
CA THR A 750 25.20 14.33 8.73
C THR A 750 26.32 14.36 9.78
N VAL A 751 27.26 15.28 9.62
CA VAL A 751 28.44 15.40 10.50
C VAL A 751 28.06 15.73 11.95
N ASP A 752 26.93 16.41 12.18
CA ASP A 752 26.42 16.77 13.53
C ASP A 752 25.93 15.57 14.38
N PHE A 753 25.79 14.38 13.78
CA PHE A 753 25.44 13.14 14.48
C PHE A 753 26.64 12.19 14.67
N ALA A 754 27.83 12.54 14.17
CA ALA A 754 29.04 11.77 14.38
C ALA A 754 29.32 11.65 15.90
N GLY A 755 29.29 10.42 16.43
CA GLY A 755 29.62 10.12 17.82
C GLY A 755 28.45 10.01 18.82
N LYS A 756 27.20 10.32 18.42
CA LYS A 756 26.04 10.22 19.35
C LYS A 756 25.56 8.77 19.60
N SER A 757 25.86 7.84 18.69
CA SER A 757 25.35 6.45 18.71
C SER A 757 26.42 5.38 18.97
N ALA A 758 27.69 5.71 18.74
CA ALA A 758 28.85 4.82 18.83
C ALA A 758 30.15 5.61 19.07
N GLY A 759 31.13 5.00 19.75
CA GLY A 759 32.29 5.69 20.32
C GLY A 759 33.20 6.40 19.32
N THR A 760 33.66 7.60 19.68
CA THR A 760 34.53 8.48 18.88
C THR A 760 36.02 8.20 19.11
N MET A 761 36.45 6.94 18.98
CA MET A 761 37.83 6.53 19.37
C MET A 761 38.95 7.31 18.64
N PHE A 762 38.66 7.83 17.45
CA PHE A 762 39.59 8.51 16.55
C PHE A 762 39.12 9.92 16.16
N GLY A 763 38.20 10.50 16.94
CA GLY A 763 37.61 11.82 16.72
C GLY A 763 36.16 11.79 16.20
N PRO A 764 35.51 12.97 16.09
CA PRO A 764 34.10 13.11 15.70
C PRO A 764 33.96 13.17 14.17
N GLY A 765 34.18 12.05 13.49
CA GLY A 765 34.08 11.94 12.03
C GLY A 765 33.11 10.86 11.56
N VAL A 766 32.99 10.69 10.23
CA VAL A 766 32.26 9.58 9.62
C VAL A 766 33.16 8.34 9.61
N TYR A 767 32.68 7.26 10.21
CA TYR A 767 33.41 5.98 10.32
C TYR A 767 32.96 5.02 9.22
N LEU A 768 33.93 4.59 8.41
CA LEU A 768 33.76 3.50 7.46
C LEU A 768 34.73 2.36 7.80
N ALA A 769 34.41 1.14 7.38
CA ALA A 769 35.24 -0.04 7.60
C ALA A 769 35.53 -0.76 6.28
N GLU A 770 36.68 -1.43 6.20
CA GLU A 770 36.95 -2.34 5.09
C GLU A 770 36.43 -3.77 5.36
N SER A 771 35.97 -4.06 6.58
CA SER A 771 35.46 -5.37 6.97
C SER A 771 33.95 -5.36 7.10
N SER A 772 33.29 -6.30 6.40
CA SER A 772 31.85 -6.52 6.51
C SER A 772 31.43 -6.84 7.94
N THR A 773 32.22 -7.62 8.67
CA THR A 773 31.93 -7.95 10.07
C THR A 773 31.97 -6.73 10.98
N LYS A 774 32.91 -5.79 10.76
CA LYS A 774 32.94 -4.55 11.55
C LYS A 774 31.74 -3.65 11.24
N ALA A 775 31.37 -3.54 9.97
CA ALA A 775 30.16 -2.81 9.59
C ALA A 775 28.91 -3.45 10.24
N ASP A 776 28.78 -4.79 10.20
CA ASP A 776 27.66 -5.53 10.79
C ASP A 776 27.44 -5.27 12.29
N GLU A 777 28.48 -4.93 13.06
CA GLU A 777 28.33 -4.58 14.49
C GLU A 777 27.42 -3.36 14.72
N TYR A 778 27.30 -2.49 13.71
CA TYR A 778 26.43 -1.32 13.73
C TYR A 778 25.12 -1.54 12.96
N ALA A 779 25.03 -2.62 12.19
CA ALA A 779 23.85 -2.92 11.40
C ALA A 779 22.69 -3.36 12.30
N ARG A 780 21.48 -2.90 11.96
CA ARG A 780 20.24 -3.29 12.65
C ARG A 780 19.16 -3.58 11.62
N ASP A 781 18.11 -4.26 12.07
CA ASP A 781 16.89 -4.47 11.31
C ASP A 781 15.83 -3.39 11.61
N ASP A 782 14.87 -3.25 10.68
CA ASP A 782 13.71 -2.35 10.83
C ASP A 782 12.53 -3.10 11.50
N ALA A 783 12.47 -3.01 12.83
CA ALA A 783 11.50 -3.75 13.64
C ALA A 783 10.05 -3.53 13.27
N GLY A 784 9.36 -4.62 12.91
CA GLY A 784 7.95 -4.60 12.53
C GLY A 784 7.68 -3.73 11.31
N GLY A 785 8.71 -3.44 10.50
CA GLY A 785 8.58 -2.78 9.21
C GLY A 785 8.30 -3.77 8.08
N GLU A 786 8.19 -3.27 6.86
CA GLU A 786 7.99 -4.10 5.65
C GLU A 786 9.17 -5.04 5.35
N TYR A 787 10.34 -4.83 5.98
CA TYR A 787 11.59 -5.59 5.76
C TYR A 787 12.11 -6.22 7.04
N ASP A 788 11.19 -6.61 7.92
CA ASP A 788 11.51 -7.28 9.17
C ASP A 788 12.44 -8.48 8.91
N GLY A 789 13.58 -8.53 9.61
CA GLY A 789 14.60 -9.57 9.41
C GLY A 789 15.71 -9.28 8.37
N LEU A 790 15.69 -8.13 7.69
CA LEU A 790 16.83 -7.66 6.88
C LEU A 790 17.71 -6.65 7.63
N TYR A 791 19.02 -6.79 7.47
CA TYR A 791 20.03 -5.83 7.93
C TYR A 791 20.50 -4.98 6.75
N ALA A 792 21.09 -3.81 7.03
CA ALA A 792 21.59 -2.94 5.97
C ALA A 792 23.01 -2.43 6.23
N LEU A 793 23.74 -2.26 5.15
CA LEU A 793 24.98 -1.51 5.12
C LEU A 793 25.09 -0.69 3.84
N LEU A 794 25.85 0.39 3.91
CA LEU A 794 26.22 1.19 2.75
C LEU A 794 27.54 0.71 2.18
N VAL A 795 27.64 0.71 0.86
CA VAL A 795 28.90 0.58 0.13
C VAL A 795 29.22 1.94 -0.47
N CYS A 796 30.14 2.64 0.19
CA CYS A 796 30.47 4.03 -0.07
C CYS A 796 31.73 4.12 -0.92
N LYS A 797 31.70 4.93 -1.97
CA LYS A 797 32.91 5.31 -2.70
C LYS A 797 33.60 6.42 -1.93
N ALA A 798 34.85 6.22 -1.55
CA ALA A 798 35.60 7.16 -0.73
C ALA A 798 36.87 7.62 -1.46
N VAL A 799 37.21 8.90 -1.33
CA VAL A 799 38.50 9.48 -1.74
C VAL A 799 39.43 9.43 -0.54
N LEU A 800 40.42 8.54 -0.55
CA LEU A 800 41.29 8.33 0.60
C LEU A 800 42.51 9.25 0.62
N GLY A 801 43.13 9.51 -0.54
CA GLY A 801 44.45 10.12 -0.60
C GLY A 801 45.48 9.42 0.29
N ARG A 802 46.34 10.21 0.93
CA ARG A 802 47.29 9.76 1.97
C ARG A 802 46.56 9.60 3.32
N SER A 803 46.85 8.52 4.04
CA SER A 803 46.30 8.23 5.37
C SER A 803 47.17 8.78 6.48
N TYR A 804 46.56 9.33 7.54
CA TYR A 804 47.20 9.42 8.84
C TYR A 804 46.95 8.12 9.62
N VAL A 805 47.96 7.26 9.74
CA VAL A 805 47.83 5.93 10.37
C VAL A 805 48.12 6.01 11.86
N THR A 806 47.21 5.50 12.69
CA THR A 806 47.38 5.45 14.15
C THR A 806 46.84 4.16 14.75
N GLU A 807 47.52 3.66 15.78
CA GLU A 807 47.09 2.50 16.58
C GLU A 807 46.42 2.93 17.91
N LYS A 808 46.53 4.22 18.25
CA LYS A 808 46.10 4.81 19.53
C LYS A 808 44.86 5.67 19.36
N ALA A 809 43.95 5.60 20.34
CA ALA A 809 42.80 6.48 20.44
C ALA A 809 43.23 7.94 20.62
N GLY A 810 42.44 8.86 20.09
CA GLY A 810 42.72 10.30 20.14
C GLY A 810 41.84 11.07 19.16
N ASP A 811 41.93 12.39 19.19
CA ASP A 811 41.32 13.25 18.18
C ASP A 811 42.39 13.71 17.20
N PHE A 812 42.23 13.30 15.94
CA PHE A 812 43.20 13.56 14.88
C PHE A 812 42.61 14.40 13.75
N ARG A 813 41.52 15.12 14.01
CA ARG A 813 40.83 15.96 13.01
C ARG A 813 41.79 16.91 12.29
N ASP A 814 42.72 17.53 13.02
CA ASP A 814 43.63 18.56 12.48
C ASP A 814 44.61 17.97 11.46
N GLN A 815 44.93 16.68 11.57
CA GLN A 815 45.81 15.98 10.61
C GLN A 815 45.16 15.82 9.22
N VAL A 816 43.82 15.87 9.17
CA VAL A 816 43.05 15.78 7.92
C VAL A 816 42.65 17.16 7.43
N LEU A 817 42.19 18.03 8.34
CA LEU A 817 41.76 19.39 8.01
C LEU A 817 42.91 20.32 7.58
N SER A 818 44.15 20.00 7.94
CA SER A 818 45.36 20.68 7.41
C SER A 818 45.56 20.47 5.90
N GLY A 819 44.93 19.43 5.33
CA GLY A 819 45.05 19.05 3.93
C GLY A 819 46.21 18.07 3.62
N GLU A 820 47.03 17.71 4.60
CA GLU A 820 48.16 16.77 4.40
C GLU A 820 47.72 15.31 4.23
N CYS A 821 46.66 14.91 4.96
CA CYS A 821 46.05 13.60 4.88
C CYS A 821 44.58 13.72 4.43
N GLY A 822 44.08 12.72 3.69
CA GLY A 822 42.68 12.68 3.28
C GLY A 822 41.74 12.12 4.36
N HIS A 823 42.26 11.27 5.27
CA HIS A 823 41.51 10.62 6.34
C HIS A 823 42.46 10.08 7.43
N VAL A 824 41.89 9.65 8.56
CA VAL A 824 42.57 8.89 9.61
C VAL A 824 42.31 7.40 9.43
N LEU A 825 43.37 6.59 9.50
CA LEU A 825 43.28 5.13 9.53
C LEU A 825 43.58 4.64 10.95
N GLY A 826 42.54 4.19 11.65
CA GLY A 826 42.66 3.52 12.94
C GLY A 826 43.03 2.05 12.75
N ASP A 827 44.30 1.69 12.88
CA ASP A 827 44.80 0.33 12.64
C ASP A 827 44.76 -0.52 13.93
N ARG A 828 43.54 -0.85 14.37
CA ARG A 828 43.34 -1.75 15.53
C ARG A 828 43.57 -3.21 15.16
N GLU A 829 43.61 -3.54 13.88
CA GLU A 829 44.04 -4.85 13.43
C GLU A 829 45.51 -5.11 13.78
N LYS A 830 46.40 -4.16 13.52
CA LYS A 830 47.79 -4.25 13.97
C LYS A 830 47.94 -4.13 15.49
N ALA A 831 47.18 -3.24 16.12
CA ALA A 831 47.31 -2.97 17.56
C ALA A 831 46.82 -4.13 18.45
N VAL A 832 45.68 -4.73 18.13
CA VAL A 832 45.00 -5.74 18.98
C VAL A 832 44.33 -6.87 18.17
N GLY A 833 44.63 -6.98 16.88
CA GLY A 833 44.10 -8.04 16.03
C GLY A 833 42.64 -7.88 15.61
N THR A 834 42.02 -6.71 15.80
CA THR A 834 40.61 -6.47 15.41
C THR A 834 40.49 -5.92 13.99
N PHE A 835 40.04 -4.68 13.80
CA PHE A 835 39.61 -4.14 12.51
C PHE A 835 40.32 -2.82 12.21
N ARG A 836 40.45 -2.49 10.93
CA ARG A 836 40.86 -1.16 10.48
C ARG A 836 39.63 -0.31 10.19
N GLU A 837 39.61 0.90 10.70
CA GLU A 837 38.52 1.88 10.51
C GLU A 837 39.07 3.14 9.86
N PHE A 838 38.28 3.72 8.95
CA PHE A 838 38.63 4.88 8.13
C PHE A 838 37.72 6.04 8.54
N ILE A 839 38.32 7.12 9.05
CA ILE A 839 37.59 8.24 9.64
C ILE A 839 37.75 9.47 8.77
N PHE A 840 36.62 10.01 8.31
CA PHE A 840 36.55 11.16 7.42
C PHE A 840 35.97 12.37 8.14
N PHE A 841 36.57 13.53 7.88
CA PHE A 841 36.12 14.83 8.40
C PHE A 841 35.60 15.76 7.30
N HIS A 842 35.77 15.37 6.03
CA HIS A 842 35.14 16.01 4.89
C HIS A 842 34.07 15.07 4.33
N GLU A 843 32.81 15.46 4.46
CA GLU A 843 31.66 14.73 3.91
C GLU A 843 31.83 14.48 2.40
N ALA A 844 32.31 15.49 1.66
CA ALA A 844 32.57 15.40 0.22
C ALA A 844 33.64 14.36 -0.16
N SER A 845 34.40 13.81 0.78
CA SER A 845 35.30 12.67 0.50
C SER A 845 34.53 11.35 0.32
N ILE A 846 33.23 11.31 0.61
CA ILE A 846 32.41 10.10 0.57
C ILE A 846 31.21 10.31 -0.35
N TYR A 847 31.01 9.37 -1.27
CA TYR A 847 29.79 9.23 -2.05
C TYR A 847 29.11 7.91 -1.65
N PRO A 848 28.00 7.96 -0.89
CA PRO A 848 27.26 6.75 -0.53
C PRO A 848 26.56 6.20 -1.78
N GLU A 849 27.19 5.21 -2.44
CA GLU A 849 26.77 4.78 -3.77
C GLU A 849 25.71 3.67 -3.74
N TYR A 850 25.82 2.73 -2.79
CA TYR A 850 24.86 1.66 -2.63
C TYR A 850 24.39 1.50 -1.20
N ALA A 851 23.14 1.08 -1.03
CA ALA A 851 22.68 0.37 0.15
C ALA A 851 22.48 -1.10 -0.20
N VAL A 852 23.07 -1.98 0.61
CA VAL A 852 22.97 -3.43 0.50
C VAL A 852 22.16 -3.93 1.67
N PHE A 853 21.13 -4.70 1.36
CA PHE A 853 20.29 -5.37 2.34
C PHE A 853 20.69 -6.83 2.37
N TYR A 854 20.83 -7.40 3.56
CA TYR A 854 21.40 -8.74 3.73
C TYR A 854 20.77 -9.49 4.90
N ARG A 855 20.90 -10.82 4.86
CA ARG A 855 20.57 -11.73 5.97
C ARG A 855 21.84 -12.25 6.62
N ARG A 856 21.72 -12.61 7.89
CA ARG A 856 22.77 -13.32 8.64
C ARG A 856 22.48 -14.82 8.57
N GLU A 857 23.48 -15.61 8.19
CA GLU A 857 23.40 -17.07 8.16
C GLU A 857 24.35 -17.69 9.17
N LYS A 858 23.89 -18.74 9.84
CA LYS A 858 24.67 -19.58 10.72
C LYS A 858 24.29 -21.04 10.51
N ASP A 859 25.27 -21.93 10.39
CA ASP A 859 25.06 -23.36 10.10
C ASP A 859 24.18 -23.60 8.85
N GLY A 860 24.31 -22.74 7.83
CA GLY A 860 23.52 -22.79 6.59
C GLY A 860 22.04 -22.41 6.75
N LYS A 861 21.67 -21.78 7.86
CA LYS A 861 20.31 -21.32 8.14
C LYS A 861 20.29 -19.82 8.43
N VAL A 862 19.22 -19.15 8.03
CA VAL A 862 18.97 -17.75 8.41
C VAL A 862 18.84 -17.65 9.93
N MET A 863 19.59 -16.75 10.53
CA MET A 863 19.54 -16.51 11.98
C MET A 863 18.21 -15.87 12.39
N ALA A 864 17.68 -16.32 13.53
CA ALA A 864 16.54 -15.66 14.17
C ALA A 864 16.90 -14.24 14.64
N ARG A 865 15.89 -13.42 14.93
CA ARG A 865 16.03 -12.03 15.35
C ARG A 865 16.64 -11.91 16.77
N PRO A 866 17.37 -10.82 17.09
CA PRO A 866 17.72 -10.50 18.48
C PRO A 866 16.45 -10.21 19.29
N GLU A 867 16.31 -10.80 20.48
CA GLU A 867 15.33 -10.35 21.47
C GLU A 867 15.68 -8.92 21.89
N ARG A 868 14.74 -7.97 21.80
CA ARG A 868 14.96 -6.60 22.27
C ARG A 868 14.39 -6.45 23.67
N GLU A 869 15.16 -5.86 24.59
CA GLU A 869 14.59 -5.30 25.81
C GLU A 869 13.52 -4.29 25.41
N LEU A 870 12.29 -4.51 25.89
CA LEU A 870 11.21 -3.53 25.81
C LEU A 870 11.76 -2.21 26.38
N ALA A 871 11.54 -1.10 25.66
CA ALA A 871 11.78 0.21 26.25
C ALA A 871 11.03 0.23 27.60
N PRO A 872 11.67 0.67 28.70
CA PRO A 872 11.01 0.69 29.99
C PRO A 872 9.72 1.50 29.84
N THR A 873 8.61 0.93 30.29
CA THR A 873 7.36 1.67 30.52
C THR A 873 7.73 2.98 31.20
N MET A 874 7.32 4.11 30.62
CA MET A 874 7.45 5.41 31.28
C MET A 874 6.87 5.24 32.69
N MET A 875 7.73 5.34 33.71
CA MET A 875 7.28 5.34 35.09
C MET A 875 6.29 6.50 35.21
N GLU A 876 5.11 6.19 35.76
CA GLU A 876 4.20 7.18 36.30
C GLU A 876 5.05 8.14 37.16
N MET A 877 5.01 9.42 36.81
CA MET A 877 5.47 10.45 37.72
C MET A 877 4.56 10.37 38.94
N GLU A 878 5.02 9.67 39.97
CA GLU A 878 4.46 9.79 41.31
C GLU A 878 4.49 11.27 41.70
N ASP A 879 3.33 11.76 42.12
CA ASP A 879 3.14 13.06 42.71
C ASP A 879 4.19 13.29 43.81
N VAL A 880 5.11 14.21 43.56
CA VAL A 880 5.94 14.77 44.62
C VAL A 880 5.15 15.91 45.22
N GLU A 881 4.53 15.64 46.37
CA GLU A 881 4.00 16.65 47.28
C GLU A 881 5.09 17.69 47.64
N ALA A 882 4.88 18.93 47.21
CA ALA A 882 5.04 20.18 48.00
C ALA A 882 4.62 21.41 47.17
#